data_AF-A0A349U128-F1
#
_entry.id   AF-A0A349U128-F1
#
_cell.length_a   1.000
_cell.length_b   1.000
_cell.length_c   1.000
_cell.angle_alpha   90.00
_cell.angle_beta   90.00
_cell.angle_gamma   90.00
#
_symmetry.space_group_name_H-M   'P 1'
#
loop_
_entity.id
_entity.type
_entity.pdbx_description
1 polymer ?
#
loop_
_entity_poly.entity_id
_entity_poly.type
_entity_poly.pdbx_seq_one_letter_code
_entity_poly.pdbx_strand_id
1 'polypeptide(L)'
;MKKILAFLMLLCLAKPSLAAAPSYWLRNNICNPATDSACADWVAARAHAKLAISVDPSGAPANAMDIPNGDLPGASPGPAAMFTVTNAGGEDTGVLSVALDGEHFSYAGINTCTGATLARNASCSITVQPIANDNGTYSGTLTVSSAPGGTVVQTLSGTASDFLPPDPCDPFNAPVVGTTCSDGSVYAGVHLSVPMFTQPCDEGQSLVGGVCTGTRLFLPYGAYGIIVGASSLDDGLSNTELLMAYDTPAADSCRSHGGGWYLPARSEAYALYTNRTAIGGFSTSEYWSSSEYASPLNYAYVVSFSSGSINGGDTKTITNNYTRCVRKGWPSGMLSVSASSPSKFMNLSDGVPVNADLIVTVANVGLQGTGILSSTLSGDTAHFMEVENTCRGIDLFPGSTCSITLRPQGVYEGLIYTYSGTLQISGSAVASRSLALYGESSGTWRVACSTSKVPGCEAPDGAVYAGVSDSADMYVKPCDEGMTSGGGYACSGTRLKFSSLQTAVVTGASSNTDGLGNTDIRVGHDAPAADRCRALGAGWYLPAHNELQTLYDNRIALGGFELSTSSLYYWSSTEFLSSSYTWIQFFQSGGATYTTSTNTALMRCARKDWPSAMLSVSATSGNPTTMNVVDGVASGDVVFTVRNVGPDATGGISSSIAGDTANFTEVANTCTSLASGASCAITVRPQAPVIGRMNYSGTLNVSASPGGTHVRPMSGLSSSDTRAECGDPLVIGCRMPGGEVYAGLTPDGNVPMYVSPCDAGQSGADYVCAGTRSTLAWGPAGVDIGTLGQYTGKANTATLAARADAASYVAASYCANLVAHGYDDWYLPARYELAALQTKMYLIGNFDTGSTRYWSSSTSSTYSTNLQFNNGDGYSSPRTELKWIRCARK
;
A
#
# COMPACT_ATOMS: atom_id res chain seq x y z
N MET A 1 13.90 -90.95 17.78
CA MET A 1 14.32 -90.64 19.17
C MET A 1 14.28 -89.13 19.30
N LYS A 2 13.23 -88.52 19.85
CA LYS A 2 13.01 -88.35 21.31
C LYS A 2 14.29 -87.84 21.98
N LYS A 3 14.31 -86.57 22.43
CA LYS A 3 15.46 -85.68 22.76
C LYS A 3 15.89 -84.84 21.54
N ILE A 4 15.14 -83.83 21.11
CA ILE A 4 15.46 -82.40 21.38
C ILE A 4 14.19 -81.53 21.45
N LEU A 5 13.00 -82.14 21.34
CA LEU A 5 11.69 -81.48 21.47
C LEU A 5 11.34 -81.05 22.93
N ALA A 6 12.26 -81.22 23.88
CA ALA A 6 12.04 -80.94 25.30
C ALA A 6 12.84 -79.73 25.85
N PHE A 7 13.62 -79.02 25.01
CA PHE A 7 14.44 -77.89 25.48
C PHE A 7 13.97 -76.51 24.98
N LEU A 8 13.08 -76.43 23.99
CA LEU A 8 12.52 -75.15 23.51
C LEU A 8 11.16 -74.78 24.12
N MET A 9 10.57 -75.63 24.95
CA MET A 9 9.27 -75.38 25.59
C MET A 9 9.37 -74.63 26.94
N LEU A 10 10.56 -74.17 27.35
CA LEU A 10 10.78 -73.62 28.71
C LEU A 10 11.29 -72.16 28.79
N LEU A 11 11.18 -71.36 27.72
CA LEU A 11 11.59 -69.94 27.75
C LEU A 11 10.49 -68.94 27.35
N CYS A 12 9.23 -69.38 27.27
CA CYS A 12 8.07 -68.52 26.98
C CYS A 12 7.44 -67.81 28.20
N LEU A 13 8.17 -67.62 29.31
CA LEU A 13 7.66 -66.86 30.46
C LEU A 13 8.75 -65.99 31.08
N ALA A 14 8.89 -64.75 30.58
CA ALA A 14 9.15 -63.52 31.33
C ALA A 14 9.60 -62.38 30.39
N LYS A 15 8.79 -61.33 30.26
CA LYS A 15 9.30 -59.96 30.09
C LYS A 15 9.71 -59.46 31.49
N PRO A 16 10.75 -58.61 31.68
CA PRO A 16 10.80 -57.28 31.06
C PRO A 16 12.20 -56.73 30.69
N SER A 17 12.16 -55.63 29.92
CA SER A 17 13.10 -54.49 29.80
C SER A 17 14.62 -54.74 29.91
N LEU A 18 15.39 -54.34 28.89
CA LEU A 18 16.58 -53.49 29.07
C LEU A 18 16.98 -52.84 27.73
N ALA A 19 17.53 -51.63 27.83
CA ALA A 19 17.75 -50.65 26.78
C ALA A 19 19.06 -50.80 25.99
N ALA A 20 19.06 -50.22 24.79
CA ALA A 20 20.14 -49.52 24.04
C ALA A 20 21.58 -50.10 23.95
N ALA A 21 21.89 -50.54 22.71
CA ALA A 21 23.16 -50.43 21.94
C ALA A 21 24.43 -51.23 22.38
N PRO A 22 25.41 -51.52 21.48
CA PRO A 22 25.38 -51.60 20.01
C PRO A 22 25.98 -52.92 19.47
N SER A 23 25.30 -53.61 18.56
CA SER A 23 25.88 -54.75 17.82
C SER A 23 26.21 -54.33 16.38
N TYR A 24 27.32 -53.61 16.20
CA TYR A 24 27.86 -53.24 14.87
C TYR A 24 28.91 -54.24 14.34
N TRP A 25 29.07 -55.43 14.95
CA TRP A 25 30.23 -56.30 14.69
C TRP A 25 29.95 -57.75 14.30
N LEU A 26 28.73 -58.10 13.88
CA LEU A 26 28.49 -59.37 13.20
C LEU A 26 27.41 -59.23 12.13
N ARG A 27 27.84 -59.09 10.87
CA ARG A 27 27.30 -59.77 9.66
C ARG A 27 27.83 -59.07 8.40
N ASN A 28 29.07 -59.38 8.02
CA ASN A 28 29.65 -58.98 6.73
C ASN A 28 30.00 -60.17 5.82
N ASN A 29 29.42 -61.36 6.04
CA ASN A 29 29.82 -62.59 5.34
C ASN A 29 28.64 -63.49 4.88
N ILE A 30 27.53 -62.93 4.39
CA ILE A 30 26.42 -63.79 3.90
C ILE A 30 26.02 -63.56 2.42
N CYS A 31 26.38 -62.45 1.76
CA CYS A 31 26.14 -62.33 0.31
C CYS A 31 26.97 -61.22 -0.37
N ASN A 32 27.14 -61.32 -1.70
CA ASN A 32 27.76 -60.30 -2.56
C ASN A 32 26.71 -59.73 -3.55
N PRO A 33 26.36 -58.43 -3.48
CA PRO A 33 25.31 -57.83 -4.31
C PRO A 33 25.66 -57.70 -5.80
N ALA A 34 26.91 -57.89 -6.19
CA ALA A 34 27.32 -57.85 -7.60
C ALA A 34 27.02 -59.15 -8.36
N THR A 35 26.76 -60.25 -7.65
CA THR A 35 26.70 -61.59 -8.25
C THR A 35 25.49 -62.43 -7.82
N ASP A 36 24.72 -61.98 -6.84
CA ASP A 36 23.56 -62.71 -6.30
C ASP A 36 22.29 -61.85 -6.41
N SER A 37 21.39 -62.22 -7.32
CA SER A 37 20.13 -61.50 -7.57
C SER A 37 19.19 -61.53 -6.37
N ALA A 38 19.20 -62.61 -5.58
CA ALA A 38 18.39 -62.69 -4.37
C ALA A 38 18.89 -61.74 -3.28
N CYS A 39 20.20 -61.42 -3.28
CA CYS A 39 20.73 -60.41 -2.37
C CYS A 39 20.57 -58.98 -2.89
N ALA A 40 20.58 -58.75 -4.21
CA ALA A 40 20.17 -57.48 -4.79
C ALA A 40 18.72 -57.14 -4.43
N ASP A 41 17.82 -58.13 -4.49
CA ASP A 41 16.41 -57.97 -4.09
C ASP A 41 16.26 -57.76 -2.57
N TRP A 42 17.08 -58.43 -1.75
CA TRP A 42 17.08 -58.24 -0.30
C TRP A 42 17.65 -56.88 0.13
N VAL A 43 18.68 -56.36 -0.55
CA VAL A 43 19.22 -55.00 -0.34
C VAL A 43 18.25 -53.95 -0.86
N ALA A 44 17.56 -54.18 -1.98
CA ALA A 44 16.50 -53.30 -2.46
C ALA A 44 15.28 -53.26 -1.52
N ALA A 45 14.93 -54.40 -0.91
CA ALA A 45 13.83 -54.50 0.06
C ALA A 45 14.16 -53.94 1.46
N ARG A 46 15.45 -53.70 1.78
CA ARG A 46 15.92 -53.18 3.08
C ARG A 46 16.78 -51.92 2.99
N ALA A 47 16.93 -51.32 1.82
CA ALA A 47 17.34 -49.94 1.71
C ALA A 47 16.32 -49.13 2.53
N HIS A 48 16.76 -48.58 3.66
CA HIS A 48 15.96 -47.68 4.48
C HIS A 48 15.24 -46.71 3.55
N ALA A 49 13.91 -46.72 3.59
CA ALA A 49 13.05 -45.92 2.74
C ALA A 49 13.59 -44.50 2.69
N LYS A 50 14.14 -44.11 1.53
CA LYS A 50 14.64 -42.77 1.29
C LYS A 50 13.46 -41.82 1.51
N LEU A 51 13.58 -40.88 2.46
CA LEU A 51 12.63 -39.78 2.61
C LEU A 51 12.52 -39.09 1.24
N ALA A 52 11.36 -39.18 0.61
CA ALA A 52 11.16 -38.67 -0.74
C ALA A 52 9.70 -38.23 -0.92
N ILE A 53 9.48 -36.92 -0.77
CA ILE A 53 8.33 -36.26 -1.36
C ILE A 53 8.51 -36.29 -2.89
N SER A 54 7.46 -36.64 -3.62
CA SER A 54 7.39 -36.55 -5.08
C SER A 54 6.35 -35.54 -5.51
N VAL A 55 6.64 -34.77 -6.57
CA VAL A 55 5.65 -33.94 -7.27
C VAL A 55 5.30 -34.65 -8.57
N ASP A 56 4.03 -34.93 -8.78
CA ASP A 56 3.50 -35.51 -10.02
C ASP A 56 2.68 -34.45 -10.79
N PRO A 57 3.10 -34.09 -12.02
CA PRO A 57 2.33 -33.22 -12.90
C PRO A 57 1.26 -33.96 -13.72
N SER A 58 0.97 -35.25 -13.47
CA SER A 58 0.06 -36.08 -14.29
C SER A 58 -1.37 -35.56 -14.49
N GLY A 59 -1.79 -34.54 -13.73
CA GLY A 59 -3.05 -33.79 -13.94
C GLY A 59 -2.95 -32.56 -14.84
N ALA A 60 -1.74 -32.16 -15.26
CA ALA A 60 -1.48 -30.96 -16.05
C ALA A 60 -1.25 -31.31 -17.54
N PRO A 61 -1.98 -30.70 -18.50
CA PRO A 61 -1.70 -30.89 -19.92
C PRO A 61 -0.28 -30.42 -20.31
N ALA A 62 0.27 -30.94 -21.42
CA ALA A 62 1.66 -30.65 -21.85
C ALA A 62 1.95 -29.15 -22.12
N ASN A 63 0.89 -28.36 -22.29
CA ASN A 63 0.85 -26.91 -22.51
C ASN A 63 0.15 -26.16 -21.36
N ALA A 64 0.02 -26.76 -20.17
CA ALA A 64 -0.70 -26.16 -19.04
C ALA A 64 -0.09 -24.87 -18.53
N MET A 65 1.17 -24.61 -18.86
CA MET A 65 1.88 -23.39 -18.48
C MET A 65 2.05 -22.44 -19.66
N ASP A 66 1.38 -22.69 -20.80
CA ASP A 66 1.32 -21.75 -21.92
C ASP A 66 0.10 -20.83 -21.78
N ILE A 67 0.22 -19.61 -22.30
CA ILE A 67 -0.92 -18.71 -22.50
C ILE A 67 -1.35 -18.86 -23.97
N PRO A 68 -2.49 -19.52 -24.26
CA PRO A 68 -2.79 -20.02 -25.61
C PRO A 68 -3.17 -18.93 -26.62
N ASN A 69 -2.83 -19.18 -27.89
CA ASN A 69 -3.36 -18.47 -29.06
C ASN A 69 -4.82 -18.89 -29.33
N GLY A 70 -5.81 -18.11 -28.89
CA GLY A 70 -7.20 -18.36 -29.28
C GLY A 70 -8.18 -17.29 -28.83
N ASP A 71 -9.04 -16.85 -29.76
CA ASP A 71 -10.23 -15.95 -29.75
C ASP A 71 -10.28 -14.68 -28.87
N LEU A 72 -9.40 -14.54 -27.89
CA LEU A 72 -9.14 -13.34 -27.10
C LEU A 72 -7.62 -13.11 -27.08
N PRO A 73 -7.09 -12.09 -27.80
CA PRO A 73 -5.64 -11.83 -27.83
C PRO A 73 -5.12 -11.44 -26.43
N GLY A 74 -4.04 -12.10 -25.96
CA GLY A 74 -3.28 -11.69 -24.77
C GLY A 74 -3.97 -11.85 -23.40
N ALA A 75 -4.91 -12.80 -23.25
CA ALA A 75 -5.60 -13.00 -21.97
C ALA A 75 -4.70 -13.72 -20.93
N SER A 76 -4.12 -12.93 -20.02
CA SER A 76 -3.48 -13.39 -18.78
C SER A 76 -4.46 -13.23 -17.61
N PRO A 77 -4.55 -14.17 -16.65
CA PRO A 77 -3.77 -15.41 -16.53
C PRO A 77 -4.18 -16.49 -17.54
N GLY A 78 -3.23 -17.37 -17.89
CA GLY A 78 -3.49 -18.56 -18.70
C GLY A 78 -4.15 -19.69 -17.90
N PRO A 79 -4.42 -20.85 -18.54
CA PRO A 79 -5.03 -22.01 -17.90
C PRO A 79 -4.20 -22.52 -16.71
N ALA A 80 -4.88 -22.88 -15.61
CA ALA A 80 -4.21 -23.37 -14.40
C ALA A 80 -3.84 -24.86 -14.49
N ALA A 81 -2.69 -25.21 -13.92
CA ALA A 81 -2.14 -26.56 -13.81
C ALA A 81 -2.17 -27.05 -12.35
N MET A 82 -2.63 -28.29 -12.13
CA MET A 82 -2.62 -28.91 -10.80
C MET A 82 -1.43 -29.86 -10.65
N PHE A 83 -0.69 -29.70 -9.55
CA PHE A 83 0.43 -30.53 -9.14
C PHE A 83 0.04 -31.32 -7.90
N THR A 84 0.25 -32.64 -7.94
CA THR A 84 -0.02 -33.52 -6.80
C THR A 84 1.29 -33.84 -6.08
N VAL A 85 1.38 -33.48 -4.81
CA VAL A 85 2.52 -33.79 -3.94
C VAL A 85 2.19 -35.06 -3.17
N THR A 86 3.03 -36.08 -3.24
CA THR A 86 2.82 -37.36 -2.55
C THR A 86 4.01 -37.71 -1.67
N ASN A 87 3.76 -38.16 -0.44
CA ASN A 87 4.80 -38.75 0.41
C ASN A 87 5.02 -40.22 0.04
N ALA A 88 6.03 -40.49 -0.79
CA ALA A 88 6.44 -41.84 -1.15
C ALA A 88 7.41 -42.48 -0.12
N GLY A 89 7.74 -41.76 0.96
CA GLY A 89 8.61 -42.20 2.03
C GLY A 89 7.97 -43.25 2.95
N GLY A 90 8.80 -43.88 3.79
CA GLY A 90 8.37 -44.87 4.79
C GLY A 90 7.82 -44.28 6.08
N GLU A 91 7.99 -42.97 6.28
CA GLU A 91 7.66 -42.21 7.49
C GLU A 91 6.82 -40.98 7.10
N ASP A 92 6.09 -40.42 8.05
CA ASP A 92 5.35 -39.17 7.86
C ASP A 92 6.31 -38.02 7.57
N THR A 93 5.89 -37.06 6.72
CA THR A 93 6.68 -35.86 6.52
C THR A 93 6.59 -34.93 7.73
N GLY A 94 7.61 -34.11 7.94
CA GLY A 94 7.48 -32.87 8.68
C GLY A 94 6.55 -31.90 7.94
N VAL A 95 6.35 -30.72 8.54
CA VAL A 95 5.51 -29.67 7.95
C VAL A 95 6.08 -29.28 6.59
N LEU A 96 5.24 -29.35 5.56
CA LEU A 96 5.57 -28.98 4.20
C LEU A 96 5.61 -27.46 4.06
N SER A 97 6.71 -26.96 3.50
CA SER A 97 6.87 -25.61 3.01
C SER A 97 6.90 -25.62 1.49
N VAL A 98 6.04 -24.81 0.87
CA VAL A 98 5.95 -24.65 -0.58
C VAL A 98 6.44 -23.26 -0.95
N ALA A 99 7.31 -23.18 -1.94
CA ALA A 99 7.77 -21.94 -2.54
C ALA A 99 7.58 -22.00 -4.06
N LEU A 100 7.02 -20.95 -4.64
CA LEU A 100 6.91 -20.77 -6.09
C LEU A 100 7.84 -19.62 -6.48
N ASP A 101 8.69 -19.89 -7.46
CA ASP A 101 9.70 -18.97 -7.97
C ASP A 101 9.46 -18.70 -9.47
N GLY A 102 9.76 -17.47 -9.89
CA GLY A 102 9.51 -16.96 -11.23
C GLY A 102 8.33 -15.98 -11.30
N GLU A 103 8.56 -14.79 -11.86
CA GLU A 103 7.60 -13.68 -11.95
C GLU A 103 6.37 -13.98 -12.84
N HIS A 104 6.45 -15.05 -13.64
CA HIS A 104 5.42 -15.47 -14.59
C HIS A 104 4.51 -16.59 -14.08
N PHE A 105 4.53 -16.88 -12.78
CA PHE A 105 3.71 -17.93 -12.17
C PHE A 105 2.98 -17.42 -10.92
N SER A 106 1.74 -17.86 -10.75
CA SER A 106 0.93 -17.53 -9.58
C SER A 106 0.15 -18.76 -9.10
N TYR A 107 -0.19 -18.81 -7.82
CA TYR A 107 -1.08 -19.86 -7.32
C TYR A 107 -2.51 -19.63 -7.81
N ALA A 108 -3.18 -20.70 -8.22
CA ALA A 108 -4.54 -20.68 -8.75
C ALA A 108 -5.48 -21.49 -7.84
N GLY A 109 -6.05 -20.86 -6.82
CA GLY A 109 -6.89 -21.53 -5.82
C GLY A 109 -6.12 -21.98 -4.57
N ILE A 110 -6.73 -22.85 -3.77
CA ILE A 110 -6.22 -23.21 -2.43
C ILE A 110 -5.04 -24.19 -2.54
N ASN A 111 -3.87 -23.77 -2.05
CA ASN A 111 -2.73 -24.66 -1.83
C ASN A 111 -2.95 -25.49 -0.55
N THR A 112 -3.17 -26.79 -0.72
CA THR A 112 -3.45 -27.71 0.41
C THR A 112 -2.17 -28.33 0.99
N CYS A 113 -1.01 -28.02 0.43
CA CYS A 113 0.28 -28.57 0.85
C CYS A 113 1.03 -27.70 1.85
N THR A 114 0.94 -26.37 1.78
CA THR A 114 1.64 -25.51 2.74
C THR A 114 1.10 -25.72 4.16
N GLY A 115 2.00 -26.01 5.10
CA GLY A 115 1.64 -26.26 6.50
C GLY A 115 1.17 -27.71 6.78
N ALA A 116 1.02 -28.55 5.75
CA ALA A 116 0.54 -29.93 5.93
C ALA A 116 1.67 -30.90 6.31
N THR A 117 1.34 -31.94 7.07
CA THR A 117 2.18 -33.13 7.25
C THR A 117 1.54 -34.28 6.48
N LEU A 118 2.26 -34.90 5.55
CA LEU A 118 1.74 -36.02 4.78
C LEU A 118 2.11 -37.33 5.44
N ALA A 119 1.10 -38.09 5.84
CA ALA A 119 1.29 -39.47 6.23
C ALA A 119 1.83 -40.32 5.07
N ARG A 120 2.36 -41.50 5.35
CA ARG A 120 2.83 -42.43 4.31
C ARG A 120 1.79 -42.63 3.20
N ASN A 121 2.19 -42.43 1.95
CA ASN A 121 1.36 -42.49 0.74
C ASN A 121 0.20 -41.46 0.67
N ALA A 122 0.14 -40.49 1.58
CA ALA A 122 -0.82 -39.39 1.49
C ALA A 122 -0.35 -38.35 0.46
N SER A 123 -1.31 -37.63 -0.10
CA SER A 123 -1.08 -36.59 -1.09
C SER A 123 -1.81 -35.30 -0.76
N CYS A 124 -1.27 -34.18 -1.24
CA CYS A 124 -1.93 -32.87 -1.27
C CYS A 124 -1.76 -32.26 -2.67
N SER A 125 -2.52 -31.21 -2.97
CA SER A 125 -2.51 -30.54 -4.27
C SER A 125 -2.09 -29.07 -4.18
N ILE A 126 -1.35 -28.64 -5.20
CA ILE A 126 -0.95 -27.26 -5.46
C ILE A 126 -1.39 -26.92 -6.86
N THR A 127 -2.14 -25.85 -7.04
CA THR A 127 -2.55 -25.41 -8.38
C THR A 127 -1.82 -24.11 -8.72
N VAL A 128 -1.20 -24.05 -9.90
CA VAL A 128 -0.38 -22.93 -10.38
C VAL A 128 -0.87 -22.53 -11.76
N GLN A 129 -0.95 -21.24 -12.07
CA GLN A 129 -1.29 -20.72 -13.39
C GLN A 129 -0.19 -19.79 -13.93
N PRO A 130 0.02 -19.74 -15.26
CA PRO A 130 0.96 -18.81 -15.87
C PRO A 130 0.37 -17.40 -15.95
N ILE A 131 1.22 -16.39 -15.75
CA ILE A 131 0.91 -14.97 -15.95
C ILE A 131 1.95 -14.34 -16.87
N ALA A 132 1.51 -13.61 -17.88
CA ALA A 132 2.40 -12.81 -18.72
C ALA A 132 1.72 -11.50 -19.12
N ASN A 133 2.55 -10.52 -19.45
CA ASN A 133 2.16 -9.22 -19.98
C ASN A 133 2.72 -8.99 -21.40
N ASP A 134 3.66 -9.82 -21.83
CA ASP A 134 4.36 -9.73 -23.12
C ASP A 134 4.59 -11.12 -23.73
N ASN A 135 4.90 -11.15 -25.03
CA ASN A 135 5.29 -12.39 -25.71
C ASN A 135 6.68 -12.84 -25.25
N GLY A 136 6.85 -14.13 -25.00
CA GLY A 136 8.15 -14.68 -24.63
C GLY A 136 8.08 -16.08 -24.03
N THR A 137 9.26 -16.65 -23.79
CA THR A 137 9.44 -17.90 -23.04
C THR A 137 9.77 -17.57 -21.58
N TYR A 138 9.12 -18.23 -20.64
CA TYR A 138 9.37 -18.05 -19.21
C TYR A 138 9.57 -19.38 -18.51
N SER A 139 10.33 -19.35 -17.42
CA SER A 139 10.65 -20.50 -16.59
C SER A 139 10.66 -20.14 -15.13
N GLY A 140 10.29 -21.10 -14.28
CA GLY A 140 10.21 -20.93 -12.83
C GLY A 140 10.32 -22.27 -12.14
N THR A 141 10.23 -22.27 -10.82
CA THR A 141 10.29 -23.52 -10.06
C THR A 141 9.23 -23.56 -8.97
N LEU A 142 8.63 -24.74 -8.80
CA LEU A 142 7.80 -25.08 -7.66
C LEU A 142 8.63 -25.96 -6.73
N THR A 143 9.02 -25.41 -5.58
CA THR A 143 9.80 -26.11 -4.56
C THR A 143 8.91 -26.53 -3.41
N VAL A 144 8.94 -27.81 -3.05
CA VAL A 144 8.26 -28.35 -1.87
C VAL A 144 9.30 -28.99 -0.97
N SER A 145 9.30 -28.62 0.31
CA SER A 145 10.31 -29.07 1.28
C SER A 145 9.70 -29.44 2.63
N SER A 146 10.28 -30.42 3.31
CA SER A 146 10.00 -30.69 4.72
C SER A 146 11.15 -31.44 5.41
N ALA A 147 11.15 -31.41 6.74
CA ALA A 147 12.08 -32.15 7.58
C ALA A 147 11.31 -32.89 8.70
N PRO A 148 11.24 -34.23 8.70
CA PRO A 148 11.75 -35.17 7.70
C PRO A 148 10.91 -35.19 6.41
N GLY A 149 11.47 -35.49 5.24
CA GLY A 149 10.70 -35.60 3.98
C GLY A 149 11.46 -35.15 2.74
N GLY A 150 12.46 -34.29 2.93
CA GLY A 150 13.37 -33.86 1.88
C GLY A 150 12.84 -32.67 1.08
N THR A 151 13.48 -32.38 -0.04
CA THR A 151 13.11 -31.26 -0.92
C THR A 151 12.97 -31.78 -2.34
N VAL A 152 11.88 -31.39 -2.99
CA VAL A 152 11.59 -31.67 -4.39
C VAL A 152 11.37 -30.35 -5.12
N VAL A 153 11.97 -30.23 -6.30
CA VAL A 153 11.89 -29.04 -7.15
C VAL A 153 11.31 -29.48 -8.48
N GLN A 154 10.15 -28.92 -8.84
CA GLN A 154 9.52 -29.11 -10.13
C GLN A 154 9.77 -27.87 -10.98
N THR A 155 10.40 -28.04 -12.14
CA THR A 155 10.58 -26.95 -13.10
C THR A 155 9.27 -26.65 -13.81
N LEU A 156 8.97 -25.37 -13.97
CA LEU A 156 7.85 -24.85 -14.74
C LEU A 156 8.42 -24.12 -15.96
N SER A 157 7.80 -24.31 -17.12
CA SER A 157 8.19 -23.62 -18.35
C SER A 157 6.98 -23.40 -19.23
N GLY A 158 6.89 -22.24 -19.86
CA GLY A 158 5.78 -21.87 -20.72
C GLY A 158 6.12 -20.81 -21.75
N THR A 159 5.20 -20.61 -22.67
CA THR A 159 5.23 -19.57 -23.70
C THR A 159 4.01 -18.65 -23.61
N ALA A 160 4.26 -17.36 -23.83
CA ALA A 160 3.24 -16.34 -24.03
C ALA A 160 3.36 -15.84 -25.47
N SER A 161 2.23 -15.80 -26.17
CA SER A 161 2.11 -15.31 -27.54
C SER A 161 0.83 -14.49 -27.70
N ASP A 162 0.73 -13.75 -28.81
CA ASP A 162 -0.41 -12.87 -29.15
C ASP A 162 -0.67 -11.68 -28.20
N PHE A 163 0.30 -11.29 -27.38
CA PHE A 163 0.39 -9.94 -26.81
C PHE A 163 0.83 -8.96 -27.91
N LEU A 164 0.18 -7.80 -27.99
CA LEU A 164 0.69 -6.70 -28.83
C LEU A 164 2.08 -6.34 -28.32
N PRO A 165 3.11 -6.17 -29.19
CA PRO A 165 4.43 -5.78 -28.73
C PRO A 165 4.33 -4.48 -27.92
N PRO A 166 4.93 -4.42 -26.72
CA PRO A 166 4.91 -3.21 -25.91
C PRO A 166 5.45 -2.06 -26.76
N ASP A 167 4.72 -0.94 -26.80
CA ASP A 167 5.18 0.23 -27.54
C ASP A 167 6.58 0.60 -27.00
N PRO A 168 7.62 0.67 -27.83
CA PRO A 168 8.96 1.08 -27.39
C PRO A 168 8.94 2.42 -26.67
N CYS A 169 7.92 3.23 -26.96
CA CYS A 169 7.73 4.48 -26.29
C CYS A 169 7.05 4.34 -24.92
N ASP A 170 6.40 3.24 -24.52
CA ASP A 170 5.63 3.11 -23.26
C ASP A 170 6.27 3.82 -22.04
N PRO A 171 5.52 4.63 -21.26
CA PRO A 171 6.07 5.41 -20.15
C PRO A 171 6.77 4.55 -19.07
N PHE A 172 6.38 3.28 -18.93
CA PHE A 172 7.02 2.33 -18.03
C PHE A 172 8.38 1.85 -18.54
N ASN A 173 8.63 1.96 -19.85
CA ASN A 173 9.92 1.66 -20.48
C ASN A 173 10.90 2.83 -20.40
N ALA A 174 10.50 3.95 -19.78
CA ALA A 174 11.30 5.19 -19.67
C ALA A 174 11.97 5.56 -21.01
N PRO A 175 11.17 5.82 -22.06
CA PRO A 175 11.67 5.96 -23.42
C PRO A 175 12.72 7.06 -23.49
N VAL A 176 13.80 6.78 -24.21
CA VAL A 176 14.79 7.80 -24.55
C VAL A 176 14.23 8.67 -25.67
N VAL A 177 14.46 9.98 -25.61
CA VAL A 177 14.13 10.89 -26.70
C VAL A 177 14.71 10.36 -28.02
N GLY A 178 13.91 10.34 -29.08
CA GLY A 178 14.28 9.77 -30.38
C GLY A 178 13.85 8.33 -30.59
N THR A 179 13.32 7.63 -29.58
CA THR A 179 12.74 6.31 -29.76
C THR A 179 11.56 6.36 -30.73
N THR A 180 11.59 5.51 -31.76
CA THR A 180 10.46 5.31 -32.67
C THR A 180 9.43 4.40 -32.02
N CYS A 181 8.19 4.89 -31.92
CA CYS A 181 7.06 4.18 -31.34
C CYS A 181 6.47 3.16 -32.34
N SER A 182 5.66 2.23 -31.83
CA SER A 182 5.06 1.18 -32.66
C SER A 182 4.17 1.71 -33.79
N ASP A 183 3.63 2.92 -33.65
CA ASP A 183 2.82 3.58 -34.67
C ASP A 183 3.61 4.47 -35.64
N GLY A 184 4.95 4.42 -35.55
CA GLY A 184 5.87 5.16 -36.43
C GLY A 184 6.12 6.62 -36.02
N SER A 185 5.48 7.10 -34.94
CA SER A 185 5.86 8.38 -34.31
C SER A 185 7.20 8.26 -33.58
N VAL A 186 7.77 9.40 -33.19
CA VAL A 186 9.03 9.49 -32.46
C VAL A 186 8.78 10.18 -31.12
N TYR A 187 9.26 9.59 -30.03
CA TYR A 187 9.18 10.19 -28.70
C TYR A 187 10.04 11.45 -28.63
N ALA A 188 9.37 12.59 -28.39
CA ALA A 188 9.97 13.91 -28.40
C ALA A 188 10.33 14.44 -26.99
N GLY A 189 10.17 13.61 -25.95
CA GLY A 189 10.42 13.98 -24.56
C GLY A 189 9.17 14.42 -23.80
N VAL A 190 9.37 15.04 -22.64
CA VAL A 190 8.28 15.55 -21.78
C VAL A 190 8.20 17.07 -21.92
N HIS A 191 6.98 17.58 -22.12
CA HIS A 191 6.68 19.00 -22.11
C HIS A 191 5.58 19.29 -21.07
N LEU A 192 5.88 20.12 -20.07
CA LEU A 192 4.99 20.43 -18.93
C LEU A 192 4.40 19.18 -18.27
N SER A 193 5.26 18.21 -17.97
CA SER A 193 4.89 16.92 -17.37
C SER A 193 4.04 15.99 -18.26
N VAL A 194 3.83 16.33 -19.53
CA VAL A 194 3.11 15.49 -20.50
C VAL A 194 4.07 14.96 -21.58
N PRO A 195 4.10 13.64 -21.85
CA PRO A 195 4.82 13.07 -22.98
C PRO A 195 4.39 13.68 -24.31
N MET A 196 5.36 14.05 -25.14
CA MET A 196 5.15 14.62 -26.46
C MET A 196 5.77 13.70 -27.51
N PHE A 197 5.10 13.58 -28.65
CA PHE A 197 5.51 12.77 -29.79
C PHE A 197 5.50 13.64 -31.02
N THR A 198 6.41 13.35 -31.94
CA THR A 198 6.52 14.04 -33.22
C THR A 198 6.56 13.02 -34.34
N GLN A 199 6.21 13.45 -35.54
CA GLN A 199 6.49 12.67 -36.73
C GLN A 199 8.01 12.58 -36.95
N PRO A 200 8.50 11.55 -37.68
CA PRO A 200 9.92 11.35 -37.95
C PRO A 200 10.52 12.30 -39.00
N CYS A 201 9.75 12.75 -40.01
CA CYS A 201 10.26 13.59 -41.13
C CYS A 201 9.30 14.72 -41.50
N ASP A 202 9.78 15.97 -41.65
CA ASP A 202 8.96 17.19 -41.84
C ASP A 202 7.84 17.02 -42.87
N GLU A 203 6.76 17.83 -42.75
CA GLU A 203 5.64 17.73 -43.69
C GLU A 203 6.13 17.74 -45.16
N GLY A 204 5.61 16.81 -45.96
CA GLY A 204 6.09 16.54 -47.33
C GLY A 204 7.16 15.45 -47.48
N GLN A 205 7.70 14.94 -46.37
CA GLN A 205 8.69 13.87 -46.36
C GLN A 205 8.17 12.59 -45.71
N SER A 206 8.84 11.48 -45.99
CA SER A 206 8.54 10.17 -45.39
C SER A 206 9.82 9.46 -44.99
N LEU A 207 9.76 8.72 -43.89
CA LEU A 207 10.89 7.95 -43.38
C LEU A 207 11.04 6.66 -44.19
N VAL A 208 12.15 6.51 -44.92
CA VAL A 208 12.48 5.30 -45.68
C VAL A 208 13.89 4.87 -45.30
N GLY A 209 14.03 3.66 -44.74
CA GLY A 209 15.35 3.15 -44.31
C GLY A 209 16.03 4.00 -43.23
N GLY A 210 15.27 4.66 -42.36
CA GLY A 210 15.79 5.54 -41.31
C GLY A 210 16.20 6.95 -41.78
N VAL A 211 15.95 7.28 -43.06
CA VAL A 211 16.26 8.59 -43.64
C VAL A 211 15.00 9.25 -44.17
N CYS A 212 14.88 10.56 -43.94
CA CYS A 212 13.79 11.36 -44.48
C CYS A 212 13.99 11.60 -45.98
N THR A 213 13.07 11.09 -46.79
CA THR A 213 13.06 11.19 -48.24
C THR A 213 11.83 11.96 -48.72
N GLY A 214 11.89 12.58 -49.91
CA GLY A 214 10.86 13.48 -50.41
C GLY A 214 11.18 14.96 -50.20
N THR A 215 10.27 15.82 -50.63
CA THR A 215 10.45 17.29 -50.63
C THR A 215 9.70 17.90 -49.46
N ARG A 216 10.41 18.62 -48.58
CA ARG A 216 9.78 19.38 -47.49
C ARG A 216 8.79 20.40 -48.08
N LEU A 217 7.58 20.44 -47.53
CA LEU A 217 6.56 21.41 -47.87
C LEU A 217 6.78 22.71 -47.10
N PHE A 218 6.53 23.82 -47.79
CA PHE A 218 6.44 25.13 -47.19
C PHE A 218 4.97 25.53 -47.12
N LEU A 219 4.36 25.31 -45.97
CA LEU A 219 2.95 25.60 -45.74
C LEU A 219 2.84 26.98 -45.08
N PRO A 220 2.08 27.93 -45.65
CA PRO A 220 1.84 29.19 -44.98
C PRO A 220 1.02 28.96 -43.71
N TYR A 221 1.20 29.85 -42.74
CA TYR A 221 0.49 29.80 -41.48
C TYR A 221 -1.00 30.11 -41.65
N GLY A 222 -1.32 31.13 -42.46
CA GLY A 222 -2.69 31.56 -42.74
C GLY A 222 -2.75 32.91 -43.46
N ALA A 223 -3.96 33.43 -43.67
CA ALA A 223 -4.19 34.66 -44.41
C ALA A 223 -3.67 35.94 -43.69
N TYR A 224 -3.29 36.93 -44.49
CA TYR A 224 -2.89 38.26 -44.01
C TYR A 224 -4.07 39.01 -43.38
N GLY A 225 -3.87 39.64 -42.22
CA GLY A 225 -4.88 40.53 -41.59
C GLY A 225 -5.90 39.84 -40.68
N ILE A 226 -5.82 38.53 -40.46
CA ILE A 226 -6.75 37.77 -39.61
C ILE A 226 -6.05 37.37 -38.30
N ILE A 227 -6.69 37.65 -37.16
CA ILE A 227 -6.31 37.11 -35.83
C ILE A 227 -7.35 36.08 -35.45
N VAL A 228 -6.88 34.88 -35.14
CA VAL A 228 -7.74 33.76 -34.75
C VAL A 228 -7.90 33.68 -33.23
N GLY A 229 -6.96 34.23 -32.48
CA GLY A 229 -6.91 34.18 -31.01
C GLY A 229 -6.10 33.00 -30.47
N ALA A 230 -5.37 32.29 -31.35
CA ALA A 230 -4.50 31.16 -31.04
C ALA A 230 -3.22 31.65 -30.36
N SER A 231 -3.34 32.20 -29.15
CA SER A 231 -2.29 32.94 -28.45
C SER A 231 -1.58 32.13 -27.37
N SER A 232 -2.01 30.90 -27.09
CA SER A 232 -1.38 30.06 -26.08
C SER A 232 0.07 29.78 -26.49
N LEU A 233 0.99 29.92 -25.54
CA LEU A 233 2.41 29.65 -25.80
C LEU A 233 2.77 28.19 -25.53
N ASP A 234 1.91 27.44 -24.84
CA ASP A 234 2.19 26.12 -24.28
C ASP A 234 1.22 25.01 -24.71
N ASP A 235 0.09 25.39 -25.32
CA ASP A 235 -0.98 24.47 -25.73
C ASP A 235 -1.27 24.60 -27.23
N GLY A 236 -0.49 23.87 -28.03
CA GLY A 236 -0.63 23.87 -29.47
C GLY A 236 -1.87 23.15 -29.96
N LEU A 237 -2.44 22.25 -29.15
CA LEU A 237 -3.67 21.54 -29.50
C LEU A 237 -4.83 22.53 -29.53
N SER A 238 -5.04 23.25 -28.44
CA SER A 238 -6.10 24.27 -28.36
C SER A 238 -5.92 25.36 -29.42
N ASN A 239 -4.68 25.81 -29.67
CA ASN A 239 -4.40 26.75 -30.75
C ASN A 239 -4.78 26.19 -32.13
N THR A 240 -4.37 24.95 -32.42
CA THR A 240 -4.67 24.30 -33.71
C THR A 240 -6.17 24.14 -33.90
N GLU A 241 -6.92 23.79 -32.86
CA GLU A 241 -8.38 23.69 -32.93
C GLU A 241 -9.06 25.04 -33.25
N LEU A 242 -8.52 26.15 -32.75
CA LEU A 242 -8.98 27.49 -33.15
C LEU A 242 -8.61 27.80 -34.61
N LEU A 243 -7.39 27.44 -35.04
CA LEU A 243 -6.89 27.67 -36.40
C LEU A 243 -7.69 26.91 -37.46
N MET A 244 -8.16 25.70 -37.15
CA MET A 244 -8.98 24.86 -38.04
C MET A 244 -10.30 25.52 -38.51
N ALA A 245 -10.78 26.56 -37.82
CA ALA A 245 -11.93 27.33 -38.28
C ALA A 245 -11.61 28.28 -39.45
N TYR A 246 -10.34 28.38 -39.85
CA TYR A 246 -9.79 29.29 -40.84
C TYR A 246 -8.83 28.57 -41.80
N ASP A 247 -8.59 29.16 -42.96
CA ASP A 247 -7.65 28.63 -43.96
C ASP A 247 -6.20 28.76 -43.44
N THR A 248 -5.71 27.68 -42.82
CA THR A 248 -4.43 27.63 -42.12
C THR A 248 -3.65 26.37 -42.54
N PRO A 249 -3.03 26.36 -43.73
CA PRO A 249 -2.48 25.15 -44.33
C PRO A 249 -1.48 24.39 -43.45
N ALA A 250 -0.67 25.09 -42.65
CA ALA A 250 0.25 24.44 -41.71
C ALA A 250 -0.48 23.65 -40.60
N ALA A 251 -1.54 24.21 -40.04
CA ALA A 251 -2.35 23.56 -39.00
C ALA A 251 -3.23 22.44 -39.59
N ASP A 252 -3.83 22.68 -40.75
CA ASP A 252 -4.64 21.70 -41.47
C ASP A 252 -3.85 20.44 -41.84
N SER A 253 -2.61 20.62 -42.31
CA SER A 253 -1.71 19.49 -42.61
C SER A 253 -1.46 18.64 -41.38
N CYS A 254 -1.21 19.26 -40.22
CA CYS A 254 -1.03 18.53 -38.98
C CYS A 254 -2.28 17.79 -38.54
N ARG A 255 -3.46 18.39 -38.67
CA ARG A 255 -4.70 17.73 -38.29
C ARG A 255 -5.06 16.56 -39.20
N SER A 256 -4.67 16.60 -40.47
CA SER A 256 -4.97 15.56 -41.46
C SER A 256 -4.40 14.18 -41.11
N HIS A 257 -3.38 14.11 -40.24
CA HIS A 257 -2.81 12.85 -39.74
C HIS A 257 -3.73 12.11 -38.75
N GLY A 258 -4.86 12.68 -38.33
CA GLY A 258 -5.79 12.07 -37.38
C GLY A 258 -5.19 11.97 -35.97
N GLY A 259 -5.73 11.10 -35.10
CA GLY A 259 -5.05 10.67 -33.86
C GLY A 259 -4.46 11.77 -32.98
N GLY A 260 -5.13 12.93 -32.85
CA GLY A 260 -4.69 14.04 -32.00
C GLY A 260 -3.44 14.80 -32.47
N TRP A 261 -3.02 14.67 -33.73
CA TRP A 261 -1.93 15.48 -34.29
C TRP A 261 -2.32 16.95 -34.45
N TYR A 262 -1.39 17.85 -34.12
CA TYR A 262 -1.58 19.30 -34.14
C TYR A 262 -0.26 20.06 -34.40
N LEU A 263 -0.37 21.35 -34.71
CA LEU A 263 0.77 22.24 -34.90
C LEU A 263 1.28 22.71 -33.53
N PRO A 264 2.56 22.48 -33.16
CA PRO A 264 3.07 22.78 -31.82
C PRO A 264 2.98 24.27 -31.49
N ALA A 265 2.59 24.63 -30.27
CA ALA A 265 2.77 25.97 -29.72
C ALA A 265 4.26 26.29 -29.54
N ARG A 266 4.56 27.55 -29.27
CA ARG A 266 5.93 28.06 -29.26
C ARG A 266 6.88 27.30 -28.32
N SER A 267 6.45 26.97 -27.10
CA SER A 267 7.29 26.21 -26.15
C SER A 267 7.39 24.72 -26.49
N GLU A 268 6.36 24.13 -27.11
CA GLU A 268 6.40 22.75 -27.63
C GLU A 268 7.39 22.65 -28.81
N ALA A 269 7.38 23.62 -29.72
CA ALA A 269 8.34 23.72 -30.82
C ALA A 269 9.77 23.95 -30.30
N TYR A 270 9.93 24.69 -29.19
CA TYR A 270 11.22 24.82 -28.52
C TYR A 270 11.68 23.51 -27.87
N ALA A 271 10.77 22.73 -27.28
CA ALA A 271 11.10 21.41 -26.75
C ALA A 271 11.58 20.47 -27.87
N LEU A 272 10.95 20.52 -29.06
CA LEU A 272 11.46 19.83 -30.24
C LEU A 272 12.88 20.27 -30.61
N TYR A 273 13.15 21.59 -30.60
CA TYR A 273 14.50 22.11 -30.84
C TYR A 273 15.53 21.55 -29.84
N THR A 274 15.21 21.52 -28.55
CA THR A 274 16.14 20.99 -27.53
C THR A 274 16.47 19.53 -27.76
N ASN A 275 15.53 18.76 -28.31
CA ASN A 275 15.62 17.32 -28.52
C ASN A 275 15.95 16.92 -29.98
N ARG A 276 16.16 17.91 -30.86
CA ARG A 276 16.25 17.73 -32.32
C ARG A 276 17.33 16.76 -32.78
N THR A 277 18.44 16.67 -32.05
CA THR A 277 19.56 15.77 -32.41
C THR A 277 19.21 14.32 -32.20
N ALA A 278 18.45 14.02 -31.15
CA ALA A 278 18.01 12.67 -30.83
C ALA A 278 16.81 12.25 -31.69
N ILE A 279 15.89 13.18 -31.96
CA ILE A 279 14.72 12.94 -32.83
C ILE A 279 15.14 12.79 -34.31
N GLY A 280 16.05 13.63 -34.81
CA GLY A 280 16.47 13.63 -36.21
C GLY A 280 15.45 14.26 -37.18
N GLY A 281 15.76 14.24 -38.48
CA GLY A 281 14.83 14.66 -39.55
C GLY A 281 14.64 16.17 -39.77
N PHE A 282 15.13 17.02 -38.86
CA PHE A 282 14.98 18.47 -38.93
C PHE A 282 15.92 19.16 -39.94
N SER A 283 15.44 20.27 -40.51
CA SER A 283 16.22 21.32 -41.15
C SER A 283 16.80 22.30 -40.13
N THR A 284 17.75 23.14 -40.55
CA THR A 284 18.33 24.20 -39.71
C THR A 284 17.62 25.55 -39.82
N SER A 285 16.50 25.60 -40.55
CA SER A 285 15.71 26.82 -40.75
C SER A 285 14.64 27.03 -39.65
N GLU A 286 13.69 27.92 -39.93
CA GLU A 286 12.59 28.28 -39.04
C GLU A 286 11.39 27.33 -39.20
N TYR A 287 10.76 27.04 -38.08
CA TYR A 287 9.58 26.19 -37.96
C TYR A 287 8.41 26.97 -37.39
N TRP A 288 7.24 26.79 -37.98
CA TRP A 288 6.01 27.38 -37.46
C TRP A 288 5.67 26.85 -36.08
N SER A 289 5.20 27.75 -35.22
CA SER A 289 4.41 27.38 -34.05
C SER A 289 2.98 27.87 -34.20
N SER A 290 2.00 27.17 -33.63
CA SER A 290 0.58 27.55 -33.60
C SER A 290 0.27 28.76 -32.73
N SER A 291 1.28 29.37 -32.09
CA SER A 291 1.13 30.57 -31.30
C SER A 291 1.20 31.81 -32.19
N GLU A 292 0.11 32.58 -32.24
CA GLU A 292 0.05 33.87 -32.91
C GLU A 292 0.88 34.93 -32.17
N TYR A 293 1.49 35.85 -32.92
CA TYR A 293 2.31 36.93 -32.38
C TYR A 293 1.42 38.12 -32.01
N ALA A 294 1.60 38.68 -30.81
CA ALA A 294 0.71 39.71 -30.27
C ALA A 294 0.78 41.07 -31.00
N SER A 295 1.93 41.43 -31.57
CA SER A 295 2.08 42.64 -32.39
C SER A 295 3.41 42.63 -33.18
N PRO A 296 3.42 42.80 -34.51
CA PRO A 296 2.27 43.10 -35.36
C PRO A 296 1.33 41.90 -35.58
N LEU A 297 0.04 42.18 -35.72
CA LEU A 297 -1.08 41.20 -35.74
C LEU A 297 -1.04 40.17 -36.88
N ASN A 298 -0.14 40.35 -37.84
CA ASN A 298 0.01 39.53 -39.05
C ASN A 298 1.09 38.45 -38.93
N TYR A 299 1.61 38.25 -37.72
CA TYR A 299 2.76 37.39 -37.47
C TYR A 299 2.37 36.17 -36.65
N ALA A 300 3.06 35.06 -36.86
CA ALA A 300 3.03 33.89 -36.00
C ALA A 300 4.44 33.62 -35.48
N TYR A 301 4.55 33.08 -34.27
CA TYR A 301 5.84 32.74 -33.70
C TYR A 301 6.49 31.62 -34.50
N VAL A 302 7.79 31.76 -34.71
CA VAL A 302 8.65 30.72 -35.28
C VAL A 302 9.74 30.34 -34.31
N VAL A 303 10.20 29.10 -34.40
CA VAL A 303 11.37 28.62 -33.68
C VAL A 303 12.47 28.31 -34.68
N SER A 304 13.63 28.93 -34.49
CA SER A 304 14.81 28.68 -35.34
C SER A 304 15.51 27.40 -34.91
N PHE A 305 15.62 26.41 -35.80
CA PHE A 305 16.27 25.14 -35.47
C PHE A 305 17.80 25.15 -35.64
N SER A 306 18.37 26.24 -36.17
CA SER A 306 19.81 26.52 -36.14
C SER A 306 20.27 27.11 -34.81
N SER A 307 19.49 28.02 -34.22
CA SER A 307 19.93 28.83 -33.08
C SER A 307 19.13 28.62 -31.79
N GLY A 308 17.95 28.02 -31.87
CA GLY A 308 17.02 27.89 -30.74
C GLY A 308 16.32 29.19 -30.39
N SER A 309 16.38 30.21 -31.25
CA SER A 309 15.65 31.46 -31.04
C SER A 309 14.14 31.22 -31.05
N ILE A 310 13.46 31.66 -29.98
CA ILE A 310 12.01 31.52 -29.77
C ILE A 310 11.25 32.85 -29.82
N ASN A 311 11.96 33.97 -29.98
CA ASN A 311 11.36 35.32 -30.00
C ASN A 311 11.14 35.84 -31.42
N GLY A 312 11.47 35.05 -32.44
CA GLY A 312 11.22 35.35 -33.83
C GLY A 312 9.74 35.21 -34.17
N GLY A 313 9.26 36.05 -35.08
CA GLY A 313 7.96 35.90 -35.70
C GLY A 313 8.07 36.23 -37.17
N ASP A 314 7.27 35.54 -37.98
CA ASP A 314 7.19 35.78 -39.42
C ASP A 314 5.77 36.09 -39.87
N THR A 315 5.65 36.77 -41.01
CA THR A 315 4.36 37.06 -41.63
C THR A 315 3.63 35.76 -41.96
N LYS A 316 2.34 35.65 -41.60
CA LYS A 316 1.54 34.42 -41.75
C LYS A 316 1.46 33.87 -43.18
N THR A 317 1.70 34.71 -44.19
CA THR A 317 1.67 34.35 -45.62
C THR A 317 3.01 33.89 -46.18
N ILE A 318 4.10 33.89 -45.40
CA ILE A 318 5.42 33.50 -45.90
C ILE A 318 5.45 31.98 -46.14
N THR A 319 6.19 31.56 -47.18
CA THR A 319 6.27 30.16 -47.63
C THR A 319 7.71 29.65 -47.60
N ASN A 320 8.43 29.91 -46.52
CA ASN A 320 9.81 29.47 -46.30
C ASN A 320 10.02 28.74 -44.95
N ASN A 321 8.97 28.66 -44.13
CA ASN A 321 8.99 28.02 -42.83
C ASN A 321 8.47 26.58 -42.91
N TYR A 322 9.06 25.71 -42.12
CA TYR A 322 8.73 24.29 -42.11
C TYR A 322 7.66 23.96 -41.08
N THR A 323 6.96 22.86 -41.32
CA THR A 323 5.92 22.34 -40.42
C THR A 323 6.34 20.98 -39.90
N ARG A 324 6.32 20.86 -38.56
CA ARG A 324 6.55 19.62 -37.83
C ARG A 324 5.38 19.40 -36.88
N CYS A 325 4.57 18.38 -37.13
CA CYS A 325 3.41 18.12 -36.30
C CYS A 325 3.80 17.34 -35.06
N VAL A 326 3.11 17.64 -33.96
CA VAL A 326 3.26 16.96 -32.69
C VAL A 326 1.92 16.43 -32.21
N ARG A 327 1.96 15.55 -31.22
CA ARG A 327 0.83 15.23 -30.36
C ARG A 327 1.33 15.04 -28.94
N LYS A 328 0.45 15.26 -27.97
CA LYS A 328 0.71 15.02 -26.54
C LYS A 328 -0.16 13.86 -26.07
N GLY A 329 0.37 13.04 -25.17
CA GLY A 329 -0.28 11.80 -24.75
C GLY A 329 -0.07 10.63 -25.72
N TRP A 330 -0.45 9.44 -25.29
CA TRP A 330 -0.10 8.17 -25.92
C TRP A 330 -1.03 7.80 -27.09
N PRO A 331 -0.59 6.99 -28.07
CA PRO A 331 -1.15 6.96 -29.43
C PRO A 331 -2.54 6.33 -29.63
N SER A 332 -3.18 5.78 -28.59
CA SER A 332 -4.55 5.21 -28.63
C SER A 332 -5.08 5.17 -27.21
N GLY A 333 -6.40 4.95 -27.01
CA GLY A 333 -7.01 4.87 -25.68
C GLY A 333 -6.18 3.95 -24.77
N MET A 334 -5.43 4.57 -23.85
CA MET A 334 -4.37 3.91 -23.10
C MET A 334 -4.57 4.27 -21.65
N LEU A 335 -4.70 3.24 -20.84
CA LEU A 335 -4.82 3.36 -19.40
C LEU A 335 -3.42 3.39 -18.80
N SER A 336 -3.11 4.47 -18.08
CA SER A 336 -2.09 4.47 -17.06
C SER A 336 -2.74 4.02 -15.75
N VAL A 337 -2.14 3.03 -15.09
CA VAL A 337 -2.55 2.56 -13.77
C VAL A 337 -1.40 2.81 -12.82
N SER A 338 -1.64 3.61 -11.78
CA SER A 338 -0.65 3.95 -10.76
C SER A 338 -1.27 3.82 -9.38
N ALA A 339 -0.47 3.59 -8.35
CA ALA A 339 -0.96 3.47 -6.98
C ALA A 339 -0.39 4.59 -6.10
N SER A 340 -1.13 5.00 -5.07
CA SER A 340 -0.76 6.08 -4.14
C SER A 340 0.51 5.85 -3.34
N SER A 341 1.05 4.62 -3.33
CA SER A 341 2.35 4.29 -2.74
C SER A 341 3.22 3.48 -3.71
N PRO A 342 4.54 3.72 -3.77
CA PRO A 342 5.48 2.86 -4.50
C PRO A 342 5.50 1.42 -3.95
N SER A 343 5.12 1.22 -2.69
CA SER A 343 4.90 -0.09 -2.10
C SER A 343 3.48 -0.56 -2.46
N LYS A 344 3.34 -1.46 -3.45
CA LYS A 344 2.10 -2.20 -3.76
C LYS A 344 1.70 -3.19 -2.63
N PHE A 345 2.23 -2.95 -1.43
CA PHE A 345 2.11 -3.74 -0.22
C PHE A 345 0.98 -3.19 0.62
N MET A 346 -0.07 -3.98 0.77
CA MET A 346 -1.20 -3.72 1.63
C MET A 346 -1.04 -4.64 2.85
N ASN A 347 -0.26 -4.23 3.84
CA ASN A 347 0.08 -5.08 4.99
C ASN A 347 -0.94 -4.96 6.13
N LEU A 348 -1.04 -6.03 6.91
CA LEU A 348 -1.82 -6.12 8.13
C LEU A 348 -0.88 -6.35 9.32
N SER A 349 -1.10 -5.60 10.40
CA SER A 349 -0.55 -5.89 11.73
C SER A 349 -1.73 -6.03 12.67
N ASP A 350 -1.84 -7.17 13.35
CA ASP A 350 -2.92 -7.47 14.30
C ASP A 350 -4.32 -7.33 13.68
N GLY A 351 -4.45 -7.67 12.39
CA GLY A 351 -5.70 -7.51 11.63
C GLY A 351 -6.07 -6.05 11.31
N VAL A 352 -5.16 -5.10 11.59
CA VAL A 352 -5.30 -3.67 11.26
C VAL A 352 -4.43 -3.34 10.05
N PRO A 353 -4.94 -2.61 9.04
CA PRO A 353 -4.12 -2.07 7.97
C PRO A 353 -2.94 -1.25 8.52
N VAL A 354 -1.72 -1.70 8.25
CA VAL A 354 -0.50 -0.93 8.60
C VAL A 354 -0.29 0.20 7.61
N ASN A 355 -0.70 -0.05 6.36
CA ASN A 355 -0.69 0.91 5.29
C ASN A 355 -2.06 1.59 5.18
N ALA A 356 -2.06 2.84 4.76
CA ALA A 356 -3.28 3.51 4.33
C ALA A 356 -3.91 2.76 3.15
N ASP A 357 -5.20 3.00 2.90
CA ASP A 357 -5.90 2.43 1.75
C ASP A 357 -5.09 2.68 0.46
N LEU A 358 -4.95 1.65 -0.35
CA LEU A 358 -4.26 1.72 -1.62
C LEU A 358 -5.19 2.38 -2.63
N ILE A 359 -4.86 3.60 -3.04
CA ILE A 359 -5.62 4.33 -4.05
C ILE A 359 -4.95 4.06 -5.40
N VAL A 360 -5.62 3.28 -6.23
CA VAL A 360 -5.22 3.01 -7.60
C VAL A 360 -5.81 4.10 -8.49
N THR A 361 -4.97 4.98 -9.00
CA THR A 361 -5.34 6.00 -9.98
C THR A 361 -5.27 5.42 -11.39
N VAL A 362 -6.39 5.45 -12.08
CA VAL A 362 -6.52 5.06 -13.48
C VAL A 362 -6.67 6.34 -14.30
N ALA A 363 -5.73 6.59 -15.19
CA ALA A 363 -5.74 7.76 -16.06
C ALA A 363 -5.88 7.33 -17.52
N ASN A 364 -6.77 7.99 -18.26
CA ASN A 364 -6.73 7.88 -19.72
C ASN A 364 -5.64 8.81 -20.24
N VAL A 365 -4.50 8.21 -20.58
CA VAL A 365 -3.36 8.93 -21.15
C VAL A 365 -3.36 8.86 -22.68
N GLY A 366 -4.38 8.24 -23.27
CA GLY A 366 -4.63 8.16 -24.70
C GLY A 366 -5.50 9.28 -25.25
N LEU A 367 -5.67 9.28 -26.56
CA LEU A 367 -6.32 10.37 -27.33
C LEU A 367 -7.80 10.10 -27.66
N GLN A 368 -8.34 8.96 -27.23
CA GLN A 368 -9.74 8.53 -27.42
C GLN A 368 -10.33 8.15 -26.07
N GLY A 369 -11.66 8.18 -25.95
CA GLY A 369 -12.35 7.64 -24.76
C GLY A 369 -12.02 6.16 -24.53
N THR A 370 -12.01 5.72 -23.27
CA THR A 370 -11.64 4.35 -22.91
C THR A 370 -12.72 3.33 -23.26
N GLY A 371 -13.92 3.80 -23.60
CA GLY A 371 -15.14 3.01 -23.49
C GLY A 371 -15.46 2.71 -22.03
N ILE A 372 -16.56 2.00 -21.80
CA ILE A 372 -17.03 1.69 -20.43
C ILE A 372 -15.97 0.86 -19.71
N LEU A 373 -15.46 1.37 -18.60
CA LEU A 373 -14.49 0.70 -17.77
C LEU A 373 -15.13 -0.35 -16.85
N SER A 374 -14.41 -1.46 -16.69
CA SER A 374 -14.66 -2.50 -15.72
C SER A 374 -13.35 -2.86 -14.99
N SER A 375 -13.50 -3.41 -13.79
CA SER A 375 -12.38 -3.91 -13.00
C SER A 375 -12.71 -5.24 -12.37
N THR A 376 -11.73 -6.13 -12.32
CA THR A 376 -11.85 -7.49 -11.76
C THR A 376 -10.66 -7.77 -10.87
N LEU A 377 -10.91 -8.36 -9.71
CA LEU A 377 -9.88 -8.80 -8.78
C LEU A 377 -9.73 -10.33 -8.86
N SER A 378 -8.50 -10.83 -8.92
CA SER A 378 -8.18 -12.26 -8.97
C SER A 378 -7.01 -12.63 -8.05
N GLY A 379 -6.80 -13.92 -7.81
CA GLY A 379 -5.84 -14.43 -6.82
C GLY A 379 -6.46 -14.53 -5.43
N ASP A 380 -5.77 -14.06 -4.40
CA ASP A 380 -6.25 -14.08 -3.02
C ASP A 380 -7.24 -12.94 -2.71
N THR A 381 -8.42 -13.02 -3.33
CA THR A 381 -9.42 -11.94 -3.29
C THR A 381 -10.02 -11.72 -1.90
N ALA A 382 -9.91 -12.70 -1.01
CA ALA A 382 -10.37 -12.59 0.38
C ALA A 382 -9.61 -11.51 1.16
N HIS A 383 -8.41 -11.13 0.72
CA HIS A 383 -7.54 -10.20 1.43
C HIS A 383 -7.55 -8.76 0.90
N PHE A 384 -8.27 -8.50 -0.18
CA PHE A 384 -8.36 -7.18 -0.78
C PHE A 384 -9.82 -6.76 -0.87
N MET A 385 -10.21 -5.78 -0.04
CA MET A 385 -11.55 -5.20 -0.05
C MET A 385 -11.58 -4.00 -0.99
N GLU A 386 -12.48 -4.02 -1.98
CA GLU A 386 -12.83 -2.81 -2.75
C GLU A 386 -13.68 -1.89 -1.85
N VAL A 387 -13.10 -0.77 -1.42
CA VAL A 387 -13.77 0.23 -0.57
C VAL A 387 -14.58 1.19 -1.44
N GLU A 388 -14.00 1.61 -2.55
CA GLU A 388 -14.63 2.54 -3.50
C GLU A 388 -14.08 2.30 -4.91
N ASN A 389 -14.92 2.45 -5.92
CA ASN A 389 -14.52 2.30 -7.32
C ASN A 389 -15.26 3.32 -8.18
N THR A 390 -14.59 4.45 -8.40
CA THR A 390 -15.11 5.53 -9.24
C THR A 390 -14.89 5.27 -10.73
N CYS A 391 -14.16 4.21 -11.10
CA CYS A 391 -13.91 3.85 -12.49
C CYS A 391 -15.03 3.01 -13.10
N ARG A 392 -15.77 2.26 -12.28
CA ARG A 392 -16.77 1.29 -12.75
C ARG A 392 -17.89 1.96 -13.53
N GLY A 393 -18.07 1.54 -14.79
CA GLY A 393 -19.18 2.00 -15.61
C GLY A 393 -18.97 3.36 -16.30
N ILE A 394 -17.79 3.97 -16.16
CA ILE A 394 -17.47 5.28 -16.74
C ILE A 394 -16.64 5.11 -18.02
N ASP A 395 -16.90 5.94 -19.03
CA ASP A 395 -16.01 6.18 -20.16
C ASP A 395 -15.08 7.36 -19.81
N LEU A 396 -13.78 7.10 -19.63
CA LEU A 396 -12.82 8.15 -19.32
C LEU A 396 -12.40 8.88 -20.60
N PHE A 397 -12.68 10.18 -20.67
CA PHE A 397 -12.17 11.03 -21.73
C PHE A 397 -10.64 11.24 -21.65
N PRO A 398 -9.97 11.59 -22.75
CA PRO A 398 -8.53 11.91 -22.76
C PRO A 398 -8.13 12.87 -21.65
N GLY A 399 -7.07 12.53 -20.91
CA GLY A 399 -6.56 13.33 -19.79
C GLY A 399 -7.36 13.24 -18.48
N SER A 400 -8.50 12.51 -18.48
CA SER A 400 -9.31 12.30 -17.27
C SER A 400 -8.77 11.15 -16.42
N THR A 401 -9.09 11.19 -15.13
CA THR A 401 -8.71 10.15 -14.17
C THR A 401 -9.91 9.67 -13.37
N CYS A 402 -9.84 8.43 -12.90
CA CYS A 402 -10.70 7.87 -11.87
C CYS A 402 -9.82 7.08 -10.89
N SER A 403 -10.42 6.60 -9.82
CA SER A 403 -9.73 5.87 -8.76
C SER A 403 -10.48 4.62 -8.30
N ILE A 404 -9.71 3.62 -7.89
CA ILE A 404 -10.17 2.42 -7.19
C ILE A 404 -9.43 2.36 -5.86
N THR A 405 -10.17 2.36 -4.76
CA THR A 405 -9.63 2.32 -3.39
C THR A 405 -9.72 0.89 -2.87
N LEU A 406 -8.58 0.29 -2.58
CA LEU A 406 -8.45 -1.05 -2.01
C LEU A 406 -7.96 -0.98 -0.57
N ARG A 407 -8.51 -1.83 0.30
CA ARG A 407 -8.08 -1.98 1.69
C ARG A 407 -7.69 -3.43 1.99
N PRO A 408 -6.55 -3.68 2.66
CA PRO A 408 -6.25 -5.03 3.12
C PRO A 408 -7.25 -5.49 4.19
N GLN A 409 -7.63 -6.77 4.14
CA GLN A 409 -8.51 -7.41 5.12
C GLN A 409 -8.05 -8.85 5.40
N GLY A 410 -8.43 -9.41 6.54
CA GLY A 410 -8.07 -10.79 6.95
C GLY A 410 -7.42 -10.85 8.33
N VAL A 411 -7.53 -12.00 8.99
CA VAL A 411 -6.95 -12.24 10.33
C VAL A 411 -6.31 -13.64 10.33
N TYR A 412 -5.00 -13.72 10.59
CA TYR A 412 -4.30 -15.01 10.72
C TYR A 412 -3.35 -15.04 11.91
N GLU A 413 -3.29 -16.23 12.51
CA GLU A 413 -2.44 -16.61 13.64
C GLU A 413 -0.95 -16.72 13.21
N GLY A 414 -0.03 -16.27 14.07
CA GLY A 414 1.34 -16.79 14.21
C GLY A 414 2.20 -16.98 12.94
N LEU A 415 3.19 -16.09 12.78
CA LEU A 415 4.16 -15.93 11.67
C LEU A 415 3.59 -15.22 10.43
N ILE A 416 4.52 -14.52 9.76
CA ILE A 416 4.33 -13.70 8.57
C ILE A 416 3.55 -14.48 7.49
N TYR A 417 2.36 -14.00 7.12
CA TYR A 417 1.56 -14.55 6.03
C TYR A 417 1.57 -13.60 4.84
N THR A 418 2.14 -14.02 3.72
CA THR A 418 2.15 -13.23 2.48
C THR A 418 0.99 -13.62 1.57
N TYR A 419 0.22 -12.65 1.10
CA TYR A 419 -0.86 -12.82 0.13
C TYR A 419 -0.60 -11.96 -1.11
N SER A 420 -1.16 -12.40 -2.23
CA SER A 420 -1.01 -11.72 -3.52
C SER A 420 -2.28 -11.81 -4.35
N GLY A 421 -2.55 -10.77 -5.13
CA GLY A 421 -3.66 -10.73 -6.07
C GLY A 421 -3.34 -9.86 -7.27
N THR A 422 -4.28 -9.81 -8.21
CA THR A 422 -4.17 -8.98 -9.40
C THR A 422 -5.44 -8.17 -9.57
N LEU A 423 -5.31 -6.86 -9.68
CA LEU A 423 -6.38 -5.97 -10.12
C LEU A 423 -6.25 -5.76 -11.63
N GLN A 424 -7.21 -6.25 -12.40
CA GLN A 424 -7.28 -6.03 -13.84
C GLN A 424 -8.32 -4.95 -14.13
N ILE A 425 -7.96 -3.99 -14.97
CA ILE A 425 -8.81 -2.88 -15.43
C ILE A 425 -8.90 -2.97 -16.95
N SER A 426 -10.10 -2.93 -17.49
CA SER A 426 -10.36 -3.02 -18.93
C SER A 426 -11.41 -2.00 -19.35
N GLY A 427 -11.34 -1.50 -20.58
CA GLY A 427 -12.40 -0.70 -21.18
C GLY A 427 -12.84 -1.29 -22.50
N SER A 428 -14.08 -1.02 -22.90
CA SER A 428 -14.64 -1.59 -24.13
C SER A 428 -13.93 -1.12 -25.42
N ALA A 429 -13.10 -0.08 -25.35
CA ALA A 429 -12.32 0.44 -26.47
C ALA A 429 -10.80 0.46 -26.22
N VAL A 430 -10.32 -0.14 -25.12
CA VAL A 430 -8.89 -0.10 -24.71
C VAL A 430 -8.40 -1.43 -24.16
N ALA A 431 -7.12 -1.73 -24.37
CA ALA A 431 -6.51 -2.96 -23.88
C ALA A 431 -6.50 -3.02 -22.33
N SER A 432 -6.63 -4.23 -21.78
CA SER A 432 -6.59 -4.44 -20.33
C SER A 432 -5.24 -4.02 -19.74
N ARG A 433 -5.27 -3.58 -18.49
CA ARG A 433 -4.09 -3.31 -17.66
C ARG A 433 -4.22 -4.00 -16.32
N SER A 434 -3.13 -4.63 -15.88
CA SER A 434 -3.10 -5.39 -14.64
C SER A 434 -2.14 -4.74 -13.64
N LEU A 435 -2.55 -4.67 -12.39
CA LEU A 435 -1.75 -4.24 -11.26
C LEU A 435 -1.62 -5.41 -10.29
N ALA A 436 -0.39 -5.90 -10.11
CA ALA A 436 -0.08 -6.87 -9.07
C ALA A 436 -0.22 -6.23 -7.68
N LEU A 437 -0.82 -6.96 -6.75
CA LEU A 437 -1.08 -6.58 -5.37
C LEU A 437 -0.36 -7.56 -4.47
N TYR A 438 0.29 -7.04 -3.43
CA TYR A 438 0.98 -7.85 -2.43
C TYR A 438 0.58 -7.39 -1.05
N GLY A 439 0.66 -8.27 -0.07
CA GLY A 439 0.46 -7.89 1.32
C GLY A 439 1.05 -8.92 2.27
N GLU A 440 1.40 -8.45 3.45
CA GLU A 440 1.94 -9.25 4.52
C GLU A 440 1.08 -9.05 5.77
N SER A 441 0.63 -10.14 6.39
CA SER A 441 -0.07 -10.12 7.67
C SER A 441 0.85 -10.60 8.79
N SER A 442 0.90 -9.87 9.90
CA SER A 442 1.58 -10.23 11.15
C SER A 442 0.67 -9.88 12.34
N GLY A 443 0.70 -10.60 13.46
CA GLY A 443 -0.15 -10.22 14.61
C GLY A 443 -0.03 -11.10 15.85
N THR A 444 -0.13 -10.46 17.03
CA THR A 444 -0.10 -11.04 18.38
C THR A 444 -1.37 -10.74 19.22
N TRP A 445 -2.24 -9.79 18.83
CA TRP A 445 -3.42 -9.36 19.61
C TRP A 445 -4.73 -9.27 18.80
N ARG A 446 -5.88 -9.48 19.46
CA ARG A 446 -7.22 -9.38 18.85
C ARG A 446 -7.71 -7.93 18.78
N VAL A 447 -8.38 -7.55 17.68
CA VAL A 447 -9.06 -6.25 17.54
C VAL A 447 -10.22 -6.13 18.54
N ALA A 448 -10.41 -4.98 19.18
CA ALA A 448 -11.52 -4.76 20.10
C ALA A 448 -12.87 -4.67 19.37
N CYS A 449 -13.91 -5.37 19.85
CA CYS A 449 -15.25 -5.29 19.23
C CYS A 449 -15.89 -3.89 19.26
N SER A 450 -15.38 -2.98 20.10
CA SER A 450 -15.84 -1.60 20.17
C SER A 450 -15.39 -0.72 19.00
N THR A 451 -14.34 -1.11 18.27
CA THR A 451 -13.82 -0.36 17.11
C THR A 451 -14.32 -0.93 15.79
N SER A 452 -14.37 -2.25 15.68
CA SER A 452 -14.93 -2.95 14.53
C SER A 452 -15.54 -4.27 14.98
N LYS A 453 -16.85 -4.43 14.79
CA LYS A 453 -17.58 -5.64 15.18
C LYS A 453 -17.55 -6.66 14.05
N VAL A 454 -16.43 -7.38 13.96
CA VAL A 454 -16.19 -8.46 13.00
C VAL A 454 -15.85 -9.76 13.74
N PRO A 455 -16.18 -10.94 13.19
CA PRO A 455 -15.81 -12.21 13.81
C PRO A 455 -14.32 -12.24 14.19
N GLY A 456 -14.01 -12.72 15.39
CA GLY A 456 -12.65 -12.73 15.93
C GLY A 456 -12.27 -11.53 16.80
N CYS A 457 -13.07 -10.46 16.80
CA CYS A 457 -12.85 -9.34 17.71
C CYS A 457 -13.03 -9.77 19.19
N GLU A 458 -12.23 -9.18 20.09
CA GLU A 458 -12.28 -9.44 21.52
C GLU A 458 -13.21 -8.43 22.21
N ALA A 459 -14.16 -8.95 22.98
CA ALA A 459 -15.01 -8.18 23.87
C ALA A 459 -14.21 -7.82 25.15
N PRO A 460 -14.57 -6.73 25.86
CA PRO A 460 -13.81 -6.26 27.02
C PRO A 460 -13.69 -7.24 28.19
N ASP A 461 -14.52 -8.29 28.25
CA ASP A 461 -14.43 -9.37 29.23
C ASP A 461 -13.65 -10.60 28.73
N GLY A 462 -12.97 -10.46 27.60
CA GLY A 462 -12.14 -11.49 26.98
C GLY A 462 -12.94 -12.51 26.15
N ALA A 463 -14.25 -12.37 25.97
CA ALA A 463 -14.99 -13.24 25.04
C ALA A 463 -14.72 -12.82 23.57
N VAL A 464 -14.79 -13.75 22.63
CA VAL A 464 -14.53 -13.48 21.21
C VAL A 464 -15.85 -13.48 20.44
N TYR A 465 -16.11 -12.45 19.64
CA TYR A 465 -17.32 -12.38 18.81
C TYR A 465 -17.28 -13.42 17.69
N ALA A 466 -18.26 -14.31 17.67
CA ALA A 466 -18.36 -15.45 16.76
C ALA A 466 -19.18 -15.18 15.48
N GLY A 467 -19.84 -14.03 15.41
CA GLY A 467 -20.79 -13.71 14.34
C GLY A 467 -22.24 -13.76 14.82
N VAL A 468 -23.17 -13.76 13.87
CA VAL A 468 -24.61 -13.78 14.14
C VAL A 468 -25.13 -15.20 13.94
N SER A 469 -25.87 -15.72 14.92
CA SER A 469 -26.61 -16.98 14.80
C SER A 469 -28.06 -16.76 15.22
N ASP A 470 -28.99 -17.12 14.35
CA ASP A 470 -30.44 -16.95 14.54
C ASP A 470 -30.83 -15.50 14.94
N SER A 471 -30.28 -14.52 14.21
CA SER A 471 -30.48 -13.08 14.42
C SER A 471 -29.95 -12.50 15.75
N ALA A 472 -29.19 -13.28 16.54
CA ALA A 472 -28.55 -12.83 17.77
C ALA A 472 -27.03 -12.83 17.62
N ASP A 473 -26.37 -11.89 18.30
CA ASP A 473 -24.92 -11.85 18.40
C ASP A 473 -24.43 -12.98 19.30
N MET A 474 -23.48 -13.76 18.78
CA MET A 474 -22.89 -14.86 19.54
C MET A 474 -21.46 -14.55 19.92
N TYR A 475 -21.11 -14.86 21.16
CA TYR A 475 -19.75 -14.75 21.68
C TYR A 475 -19.29 -16.09 22.23
N VAL A 476 -18.00 -16.38 22.14
CA VAL A 476 -17.40 -17.64 22.59
C VAL A 476 -16.19 -17.41 23.48
N LYS A 477 -15.78 -18.44 24.21
CA LYS A 477 -14.46 -18.40 24.87
C LYS A 477 -13.33 -18.29 23.85
N PRO A 478 -12.20 -17.62 24.19
CA PRO A 478 -11.02 -17.55 23.33
C PRO A 478 -10.38 -18.90 23.03
N CYS A 479 -10.48 -19.83 23.98
CA CYS A 479 -9.81 -21.12 23.95
C CYS A 479 -10.77 -22.25 24.33
N ASP A 480 -10.44 -23.46 23.89
CA ASP A 480 -11.16 -24.68 24.27
C ASP A 480 -11.03 -24.94 25.77
N GLU A 481 -11.97 -25.70 26.34
CA GLU A 481 -11.90 -26.02 27.76
C GLU A 481 -10.62 -26.78 28.13
N GLY A 482 -10.03 -26.40 29.26
CA GLY A 482 -8.72 -26.88 29.70
C GLY A 482 -7.54 -26.03 29.26
N MET A 483 -7.76 -25.06 28.38
CA MET A 483 -6.75 -24.10 27.95
C MET A 483 -7.00 -22.70 28.53
N THR A 484 -5.93 -21.93 28.65
CA THR A 484 -5.91 -20.53 29.11
C THR A 484 -5.44 -19.61 28.00
N SER A 485 -6.15 -18.49 27.81
CA SER A 485 -5.73 -17.40 26.92
C SER A 485 -4.56 -16.66 27.54
N GLY A 486 -3.48 -16.47 26.78
CA GLY A 486 -2.33 -15.65 27.17
C GLY A 486 -2.45 -14.17 26.80
N GLY A 487 -3.62 -13.75 26.30
CA GLY A 487 -3.80 -12.50 25.56
C GLY A 487 -3.68 -12.73 24.05
N GLY A 488 -4.57 -12.12 23.26
CA GLY A 488 -4.62 -12.29 21.82
C GLY A 488 -5.13 -13.68 21.37
N TYR A 489 -4.45 -14.30 20.40
CA TYR A 489 -4.85 -15.58 19.79
C TYR A 489 -4.21 -16.81 20.46
N ALA A 490 -3.29 -16.63 21.41
CA ALA A 490 -2.51 -17.73 21.99
C ALA A 490 -3.29 -18.48 23.09
N CYS A 491 -3.55 -19.76 22.85
CA CYS A 491 -4.08 -20.69 23.83
C CYS A 491 -2.97 -21.61 24.35
N SER A 492 -2.78 -21.66 25.66
CA SER A 492 -1.81 -22.52 26.33
C SER A 492 -2.51 -23.51 27.27
N GLY A 493 -1.89 -24.67 27.51
CA GLY A 493 -2.45 -25.73 28.35
C GLY A 493 -2.92 -26.95 27.56
N THR A 494 -3.76 -27.76 28.18
CA THR A 494 -4.18 -29.06 27.62
C THR A 494 -5.68 -29.06 27.37
N ARG A 495 -6.08 -29.33 26.13
CA ARG A 495 -7.49 -29.49 25.75
C ARG A 495 -8.13 -30.64 26.52
N LEU A 496 -9.21 -30.35 27.24
CA LEU A 496 -9.99 -31.33 27.96
C LEU A 496 -11.16 -31.82 27.10
N LYS A 497 -11.46 -33.11 27.21
CA LYS A 497 -12.62 -33.73 26.57
C LYS A 497 -13.66 -34.05 27.64
N PHE A 498 -14.92 -33.85 27.31
CA PHE A 498 -16.05 -34.09 28.20
C PHE A 498 -17.04 -35.03 27.52
N SER A 499 -17.76 -35.81 28.30
CA SER A 499 -18.98 -36.44 27.80
C SER A 499 -20.11 -35.42 27.72
N SER A 500 -20.99 -35.62 26.73
CA SER A 500 -22.21 -34.84 26.57
C SER A 500 -23.20 -35.18 27.69
N LEU A 501 -23.31 -36.47 28.04
CA LEU A 501 -24.07 -37.00 29.18
C LEU A 501 -23.28 -38.16 29.83
N GLN A 502 -23.37 -38.32 31.15
CA GLN A 502 -22.79 -39.49 31.84
C GLN A 502 -23.62 -40.76 31.63
N THR A 503 -24.94 -40.61 31.47
CA THR A 503 -25.87 -41.72 31.22
C THR A 503 -26.57 -41.50 29.88
N ALA A 504 -26.62 -42.54 29.04
CA ALA A 504 -27.31 -42.48 27.75
C ALA A 504 -28.83 -42.40 27.93
N VAL A 505 -29.35 -41.17 27.95
CA VAL A 505 -30.78 -40.85 28.04
C VAL A 505 -31.14 -39.82 26.96
N VAL A 506 -32.41 -39.78 26.56
CA VAL A 506 -32.95 -38.72 25.70
C VAL A 506 -33.53 -37.64 26.61
N THR A 507 -32.96 -36.42 26.57
CA THR A 507 -33.38 -35.30 27.43
C THR A 507 -34.41 -34.40 26.74
N GLY A 508 -34.45 -34.41 25.40
CA GLY A 508 -35.33 -33.56 24.61
C GLY A 508 -34.68 -32.27 24.13
N ALA A 509 -33.38 -32.09 24.37
CA ALA A 509 -32.58 -30.95 23.90
C ALA A 509 -32.31 -31.02 22.38
N SER A 510 -33.34 -30.88 21.54
CA SER A 510 -33.28 -31.13 20.09
C SER A 510 -33.20 -29.88 19.22
N SER A 511 -33.16 -28.68 19.81
CA SER A 511 -33.13 -27.46 19.00
C SER A 511 -31.81 -27.35 18.23
N ASN A 512 -31.87 -26.98 16.96
CA ASN A 512 -30.66 -26.74 16.16
C ASN A 512 -30.10 -25.32 16.34
N THR A 513 -30.88 -24.37 16.87
CA THR A 513 -30.51 -22.94 16.95
C THR A 513 -30.52 -22.37 18.37
N ASP A 514 -31.07 -23.09 19.34
CA ASP A 514 -31.18 -22.64 20.72
C ASP A 514 -30.28 -23.47 21.66
N GLY A 515 -28.98 -23.17 21.64
CA GLY A 515 -28.03 -23.85 22.51
C GLY A 515 -28.23 -23.53 23.98
N LEU A 516 -28.76 -22.34 24.30
CA LEU A 516 -29.08 -21.94 25.67
C LEU A 516 -30.18 -22.82 26.25
N GLY A 517 -31.31 -22.92 25.54
CA GLY A 517 -32.44 -23.77 25.93
C GLY A 517 -32.07 -25.25 25.99
N ASN A 518 -31.30 -25.75 25.01
CA ASN A 518 -30.77 -27.13 25.04
C ASN A 518 -29.89 -27.38 26.26
N THR A 519 -29.01 -26.43 26.60
CA THR A 519 -28.12 -26.54 27.76
C THR A 519 -28.92 -26.50 29.05
N ASP A 520 -29.95 -25.64 29.16
CA ASP A 520 -30.85 -25.60 30.32
C ASP A 520 -31.59 -26.91 30.55
N ILE A 521 -32.05 -27.55 29.48
CA ILE A 521 -32.63 -28.90 29.56
C ILE A 521 -31.60 -29.88 30.12
N ARG A 522 -30.36 -29.85 29.61
CA ARG A 522 -29.34 -30.86 29.88
C ARG A 522 -28.68 -30.79 31.25
N VAL A 523 -28.53 -29.61 31.85
CA VAL A 523 -27.92 -29.43 33.19
C VAL A 523 -28.67 -30.24 34.27
N GLY A 524 -29.94 -30.59 34.04
CA GLY A 524 -30.72 -31.48 34.92
C GLY A 524 -30.42 -32.99 34.79
N HIS A 525 -29.51 -33.40 33.90
CA HIS A 525 -29.34 -34.81 33.49
C HIS A 525 -27.89 -35.33 33.55
N ASP A 526 -27.06 -34.80 34.46
CA ASP A 526 -25.64 -35.19 34.62
C ASP A 526 -24.87 -35.07 33.30
N ALA A 527 -24.71 -33.82 32.86
CA ALA A 527 -24.27 -33.43 31.52
C ALA A 527 -22.97 -32.61 31.58
N PRO A 528 -21.78 -33.24 31.71
CA PRO A 528 -20.54 -32.55 32.07
C PRO A 528 -20.16 -31.40 31.13
N ALA A 529 -20.39 -31.54 29.82
CA ALA A 529 -20.15 -30.47 28.86
C ALA A 529 -21.09 -29.27 29.08
N ALA A 530 -22.38 -29.51 29.28
CA ALA A 530 -23.37 -28.45 29.54
C ALA A 530 -23.13 -27.77 30.90
N ASP A 531 -22.85 -28.57 31.95
CA ASP A 531 -22.57 -28.10 33.30
C ASP A 531 -21.33 -27.20 33.33
N ARG A 532 -20.30 -27.56 32.56
CA ARG A 532 -19.07 -26.77 32.48
C ARG A 532 -19.29 -25.41 31.86
N CYS A 533 -20.14 -25.31 30.84
CA CYS A 533 -20.54 -24.01 30.28
C CYS A 533 -21.37 -23.21 31.26
N ARG A 534 -22.35 -23.84 31.92
CA ARG A 534 -23.21 -23.14 32.88
C ARG A 534 -22.45 -22.60 34.11
N ALA A 535 -21.37 -23.26 34.51
CA ALA A 535 -20.50 -22.82 35.60
C ALA A 535 -19.81 -21.47 35.33
N LEU A 536 -19.73 -21.00 34.08
CA LEU A 536 -19.18 -19.69 33.72
C LEU A 536 -20.18 -18.55 33.96
N GLY A 537 -21.46 -18.86 34.12
CA GLY A 537 -22.53 -17.91 34.36
C GLY A 537 -23.84 -18.30 33.66
N ALA A 538 -24.96 -17.71 34.09
CA ALA A 538 -26.29 -18.08 33.60
C ALA A 538 -26.47 -17.92 32.08
N GLY A 539 -25.73 -17.02 31.42
CA GLY A 539 -25.79 -16.80 29.97
C GLY A 539 -24.84 -17.68 29.14
N TRP A 540 -23.96 -18.48 29.78
CA TRP A 540 -23.03 -19.35 29.07
C TRP A 540 -23.63 -20.74 28.85
N TYR A 541 -23.50 -21.24 27.62
CA TYR A 541 -24.14 -22.48 27.17
C TYR A 541 -23.28 -23.25 26.17
N LEU A 542 -23.62 -24.52 25.96
CA LEU A 542 -23.03 -25.37 24.91
C LEU A 542 -23.75 -25.10 23.57
N PRO A 543 -23.06 -24.72 22.48
CA PRO A 543 -23.69 -24.32 21.23
C PRO A 543 -24.58 -25.41 20.62
N ALA A 544 -25.75 -25.06 20.11
CA ALA A 544 -26.57 -25.94 19.28
C ALA A 544 -25.91 -26.20 17.91
N HIS A 545 -26.44 -27.13 17.12
CA HIS A 545 -25.83 -27.58 15.87
C HIS A 545 -25.56 -26.44 14.87
N ASN A 546 -26.51 -25.53 14.66
CA ASN A 546 -26.33 -24.40 13.74
C ASN A 546 -25.45 -23.29 14.34
N GLU A 547 -25.45 -23.13 15.67
CA GLU A 547 -24.53 -22.20 16.34
C GLU A 547 -23.08 -22.71 16.22
N LEU A 548 -22.87 -24.03 16.36
CA LEU A 548 -21.57 -24.66 16.16
C LEU A 548 -21.10 -24.52 14.70
N GLN A 549 -22.02 -24.56 13.73
CA GLN A 549 -21.73 -24.23 12.34
C GLN A 549 -21.25 -22.78 12.17
N THR A 550 -21.88 -21.81 12.86
CA THR A 550 -21.40 -20.41 12.86
C THR A 550 -19.97 -20.30 13.43
N LEU A 551 -19.63 -21.07 14.47
CA LEU A 551 -18.26 -21.15 14.98
C LEU A 551 -17.31 -21.73 13.94
N TYR A 552 -17.72 -22.76 13.20
CA TYR A 552 -16.91 -23.36 12.13
C TYR A 552 -16.66 -22.39 10.98
N ASP A 553 -17.69 -21.69 10.50
CA ASP A 553 -17.59 -20.74 9.39
C ASP A 553 -16.60 -19.61 9.73
N ASN A 554 -16.56 -19.21 11.00
CA ASN A 554 -15.68 -18.14 11.50
C ASN A 554 -14.41 -18.66 12.20
N ARG A 555 -14.15 -19.97 12.21
CA ARG A 555 -13.14 -20.60 13.08
C ARG A 555 -11.72 -20.03 12.94
N ILE A 556 -11.37 -19.56 11.74
CA ILE A 556 -10.07 -18.94 11.45
C ILE A 556 -9.95 -17.61 12.21
N ALA A 557 -10.97 -16.76 12.12
CA ALA A 557 -10.99 -15.48 12.83
C ALA A 557 -11.10 -15.67 14.35
N LEU A 558 -11.79 -16.71 14.80
CA LEU A 558 -11.95 -17.03 16.21
C LEU A 558 -10.69 -17.61 16.85
N GLY A 559 -9.93 -18.44 16.13
CA GLY A 559 -8.67 -19.01 16.59
C GLY A 559 -8.77 -19.94 17.80
N GLY A 560 -7.66 -20.59 18.13
CA GLY A 560 -7.52 -21.46 19.30
C GLY A 560 -8.26 -22.81 19.21
N PHE A 561 -8.91 -23.11 18.08
CA PHE A 561 -9.49 -24.43 17.82
C PHE A 561 -8.40 -25.44 17.46
N GLU A 562 -8.61 -26.69 17.79
CA GLU A 562 -7.84 -27.81 17.28
C GLU A 562 -8.11 -28.07 15.79
N LEU A 563 -7.12 -27.76 14.95
CA LEU A 563 -7.18 -27.93 13.49
C LEU A 563 -6.12 -28.91 12.95
N SER A 564 -5.23 -29.42 13.82
CA SER A 564 -4.04 -30.18 13.40
C SER A 564 -4.30 -31.67 13.18
N THR A 565 -5.45 -32.21 13.60
CA THR A 565 -5.74 -33.64 13.49
C THR A 565 -7.14 -33.90 12.94
N SER A 566 -7.26 -34.91 12.07
CA SER A 566 -8.50 -35.36 11.43
C SER A 566 -9.49 -36.08 12.37
N SER A 567 -9.26 -36.09 13.69
CA SER A 567 -9.90 -37.03 14.62
C SER A 567 -10.61 -36.39 15.83
N LEU A 568 -10.58 -35.06 15.96
CA LEU A 568 -11.08 -34.36 17.15
C LEU A 568 -12.33 -33.54 16.85
N TYR A 569 -13.43 -33.94 17.48
CA TYR A 569 -14.75 -33.33 17.29
C TYR A 569 -15.13 -32.40 18.45
N TYR A 570 -16.02 -31.46 18.16
CA TYR A 570 -16.64 -30.54 19.11
C TYR A 570 -18.09 -30.91 19.37
N TRP A 571 -18.49 -30.90 20.64
CA TRP A 571 -19.88 -31.15 21.03
C TRP A 571 -20.80 -30.00 20.63
N SER A 572 -21.97 -30.39 20.11
CA SER A 572 -23.17 -29.58 20.10
C SER A 572 -24.05 -29.93 21.31
N SER A 573 -24.92 -29.02 21.73
CA SER A 573 -25.99 -29.30 22.69
C SER A 573 -27.20 -30.01 22.07
N THR A 574 -27.26 -30.12 20.74
CA THR A 574 -28.38 -30.71 20.02
C THR A 574 -28.35 -32.25 20.05
N GLU A 575 -29.43 -32.84 20.55
CA GLU A 575 -29.67 -34.28 20.58
C GLU A 575 -30.31 -34.79 19.31
N PHE A 576 -29.89 -35.99 18.92
CA PHE A 576 -30.58 -36.80 17.92
C PHE A 576 -31.57 -37.73 18.63
N LEU A 577 -32.83 -37.32 18.61
CA LEU A 577 -33.92 -37.80 19.48
C LEU A 577 -34.24 -39.30 19.44
N SER A 578 -33.69 -40.08 18.50
CA SER A 578 -34.05 -41.49 18.32
C SER A 578 -33.18 -42.49 19.09
N SER A 579 -32.02 -42.09 19.64
CA SER A 579 -31.06 -43.10 20.14
C SER A 579 -29.95 -42.63 21.12
N SER A 580 -30.21 -41.64 21.98
CA SER A 580 -29.22 -41.10 22.96
C SER A 580 -27.91 -40.63 22.31
N TYR A 581 -27.99 -40.16 21.07
CA TYR A 581 -26.88 -39.60 20.32
C TYR A 581 -26.90 -38.07 20.40
N THR A 582 -25.73 -37.47 20.43
CA THR A 582 -25.57 -36.00 20.39
C THR A 582 -24.76 -35.63 19.15
N TRP A 583 -25.10 -34.49 18.54
CA TRP A 583 -24.35 -33.96 17.40
C TRP A 583 -22.93 -33.54 17.79
N ILE A 584 -22.00 -33.82 16.88
CA ILE A 584 -20.61 -33.40 16.93
C ILE A 584 -20.18 -32.82 15.59
N GLN A 585 -19.27 -31.86 15.62
CA GLN A 585 -18.73 -31.25 14.41
C GLN A 585 -17.21 -31.27 14.39
N PHE A 586 -16.66 -31.55 13.22
CA PHE A 586 -15.24 -31.60 12.97
C PHE A 586 -14.73 -30.28 12.39
N PHE A 587 -13.87 -29.57 13.12
CA PHE A 587 -13.53 -28.18 12.78
C PHE A 587 -12.46 -28.04 11.68
N GLN A 588 -11.74 -29.11 11.31
CA GLN A 588 -10.79 -29.05 10.19
C GLN A 588 -11.50 -29.06 8.83
N SER A 589 -12.58 -29.85 8.67
CA SER A 589 -13.29 -30.01 7.39
C SER A 589 -14.78 -29.65 7.40
N GLY A 590 -15.34 -29.29 8.56
CA GLY A 590 -16.74 -28.87 8.71
C GLY A 590 -17.75 -30.01 8.81
N GLY A 591 -17.31 -31.27 8.61
CA GLY A 591 -18.18 -32.44 8.68
C GLY A 591 -18.86 -32.57 10.04
N ALA A 592 -20.18 -32.67 10.03
CA ALA A 592 -20.98 -32.93 11.23
C ALA A 592 -21.56 -34.34 11.21
N THR A 593 -21.60 -34.98 12.38
CA THR A 593 -22.17 -36.31 12.58
C THR A 593 -22.72 -36.41 14.01
N TYR A 594 -23.14 -37.59 14.44
CA TYR A 594 -23.63 -37.83 15.79
C TYR A 594 -22.93 -39.05 16.40
N THR A 595 -22.74 -39.02 17.72
CA THR A 595 -22.13 -40.13 18.47
C THR A 595 -22.76 -40.29 19.84
N THR A 596 -22.51 -41.42 20.50
CA THR A 596 -23.17 -41.74 21.79
C THR A 596 -22.82 -40.65 22.79
N SER A 597 -23.83 -40.13 23.51
CA SER A 597 -23.64 -38.97 24.40
C SER A 597 -22.63 -39.21 25.53
N THR A 598 -22.31 -40.48 25.82
CA THR A 598 -21.31 -40.91 26.80
C THR A 598 -19.86 -40.89 26.27
N ASN A 599 -19.64 -40.76 24.95
CA ASN A 599 -18.30 -40.57 24.40
C ASN A 599 -17.73 -39.22 24.83
N THR A 600 -16.42 -39.02 24.65
CA THR A 600 -15.79 -37.74 25.00
C THR A 600 -15.37 -36.97 23.74
N ALA A 601 -15.64 -35.66 23.74
CA ALA A 601 -15.27 -34.75 22.66
C ALA A 601 -14.86 -33.38 23.23
N LEU A 602 -14.26 -32.53 22.40
CA LEU A 602 -13.93 -31.16 22.76
C LEU A 602 -15.21 -30.32 22.86
N MET A 603 -15.12 -29.16 23.50
CA MET A 603 -16.21 -28.20 23.53
C MET A 603 -15.69 -26.79 23.72
N ARG A 604 -16.52 -25.82 23.31
CA ARG A 604 -16.29 -24.41 23.55
C ARG A 604 -17.62 -23.76 23.88
N CYS A 605 -17.67 -23.11 25.05
CA CYS A 605 -18.88 -22.45 25.52
C CYS A 605 -19.15 -21.17 24.74
N ALA A 606 -20.42 -20.92 24.46
CA ALA A 606 -20.93 -19.71 23.83
C ALA A 606 -21.89 -18.97 24.76
N ARG A 607 -22.25 -17.75 24.39
CA ARG A 607 -23.32 -16.95 24.99
C ARG A 607 -23.99 -16.07 23.92
N LYS A 608 -25.24 -15.69 24.15
CA LYS A 608 -25.97 -14.67 23.40
C LYS A 608 -26.04 -13.40 24.24
N ASP A 609 -25.89 -12.26 23.56
CA ASP A 609 -26.09 -10.91 24.07
C ASP A 609 -25.15 -10.44 25.20
N TRP A 610 -24.77 -9.15 25.11
CA TRP A 610 -23.81 -8.44 25.96
C TRP A 610 -24.39 -8.10 27.35
N PRO A 611 -23.58 -7.87 28.42
CA PRO A 611 -24.10 -7.56 29.75
C PRO A 611 -25.02 -6.33 29.74
N SER A 612 -26.13 -6.45 30.47
CA SER A 612 -27.32 -5.61 30.37
C SER A 612 -27.03 -4.11 30.38
N ALA A 613 -26.20 -3.55 31.27
CA ALA A 613 -25.71 -2.17 31.13
C ALA A 613 -24.20 -2.12 31.33
N MET A 614 -23.49 -1.42 30.45
CA MET A 614 -22.03 -1.34 30.50
C MET A 614 -21.57 0.05 30.08
N LEU A 615 -20.79 0.71 30.93
CA LEU A 615 -20.22 2.00 30.58
C LEU A 615 -19.00 1.83 29.68
N SER A 616 -18.76 2.81 28.84
CA SER A 616 -17.52 3.05 28.14
C SER A 616 -17.18 4.51 28.32
N VAL A 617 -15.93 4.82 28.64
CA VAL A 617 -15.46 6.19 28.80
C VAL A 617 -14.42 6.44 27.73
N SER A 618 -14.53 7.48 26.93
CA SER A 618 -13.51 7.86 25.95
C SER A 618 -13.34 9.37 25.92
N ALA A 619 -12.13 9.86 25.67
CA ALA A 619 -11.93 11.28 25.39
C ALA A 619 -12.43 11.57 23.97
N THR A 620 -13.38 12.48 23.85
CA THR A 620 -14.02 12.88 22.58
C THR A 620 -13.68 14.29 22.15
N SER A 621 -13.14 15.10 23.06
CA SER A 621 -12.54 16.40 22.76
C SER A 621 -11.38 16.65 23.71
N GLY A 622 -10.28 17.18 23.18
CA GLY A 622 -9.01 17.29 23.91
C GLY A 622 -8.29 15.95 24.06
N ASN A 623 -7.01 15.99 24.44
CA ASN A 623 -6.19 14.80 24.61
C ASN A 623 -5.84 14.58 26.10
N PRO A 624 -6.26 13.47 26.72
CA PRO A 624 -6.05 13.21 28.15
C PRO A 624 -4.58 12.98 28.51
N THR A 625 -3.69 12.72 27.55
CA THR A 625 -2.24 12.56 27.81
C THR A 625 -1.42 13.83 27.60
N THR A 626 -2.06 14.92 27.15
CA THR A 626 -1.40 16.21 26.91
C THR A 626 -2.21 17.36 27.50
N MET A 627 -2.74 17.16 28.70
CA MET A 627 -3.49 18.17 29.45
C MET A 627 -2.55 19.22 30.04
N ASN A 628 -1.82 19.94 29.20
CA ASN A 628 -0.72 20.83 29.57
C ASN A 628 -1.22 22.17 30.14
N VAL A 629 -0.42 22.80 31.00
CA VAL A 629 -0.60 24.19 31.41
C VAL A 629 0.66 24.95 31.05
N VAL A 630 0.60 25.78 30.02
CA VAL A 630 1.75 26.53 29.53
C VAL A 630 1.54 28.02 29.76
N ASP A 631 2.45 28.67 30.47
CA ASP A 631 2.34 30.08 30.87
C ASP A 631 1.01 30.42 31.56
N GLY A 632 0.48 29.46 32.31
CA GLY A 632 -0.77 29.61 33.06
C GLY A 632 -2.01 29.41 32.19
N VAL A 633 -1.83 29.11 30.91
CA VAL A 633 -2.89 28.79 29.97
C VAL A 633 -3.01 27.27 29.84
N ALA A 634 -4.14 26.74 30.29
CA ALA A 634 -4.49 25.33 30.09
C ALA A 634 -4.64 25.02 28.59
N SER A 635 -4.24 23.83 28.16
CA SER A 635 -4.40 23.28 26.80
C SER A 635 -5.86 23.13 26.35
N GLY A 636 -6.81 23.54 27.18
CA GLY A 636 -8.25 23.36 27.00
C GLY A 636 -8.83 22.26 27.88
N ASP A 637 -10.15 22.22 27.94
CA ASP A 637 -10.89 21.19 28.65
C ASP A 637 -10.89 19.88 27.88
N VAL A 638 -10.65 18.76 28.56
CA VAL A 638 -10.86 17.43 27.98
C VAL A 638 -12.27 16.98 28.30
N VAL A 639 -13.03 16.64 27.26
CA VAL A 639 -14.39 16.09 27.38
C VAL A 639 -14.31 14.59 27.24
N PHE A 640 -14.69 13.88 28.29
CA PHE A 640 -14.88 12.44 28.29
C PHE A 640 -16.34 12.12 28.01
N THR A 641 -16.61 11.47 26.88
CA THR A 641 -17.91 10.88 26.63
C THR A 641 -18.01 9.57 27.39
N VAL A 642 -18.97 9.51 28.28
CA VAL A 642 -19.41 8.27 28.93
C VAL A 642 -20.61 7.77 28.14
N ARG A 643 -20.49 6.57 27.58
CA ARG A 643 -21.56 5.93 26.80
C ARG A 643 -21.97 4.64 27.48
N ASN A 644 -23.27 4.40 27.56
CA ASN A 644 -23.76 3.07 27.84
C ASN A 644 -23.72 2.25 26.54
N VAL A 645 -22.82 1.29 26.50
CA VAL A 645 -22.63 0.33 25.41
C VAL A 645 -23.38 -0.99 25.67
N GLY A 646 -24.03 -1.13 26.82
CA GLY A 646 -24.93 -2.25 27.13
C GLY A 646 -26.38 -2.00 26.68
N PRO A 647 -27.19 -3.06 26.51
CA PRO A 647 -28.56 -3.01 25.97
C PRO A 647 -29.67 -2.42 26.89
N ASP A 648 -29.42 -2.25 28.18
CA ASP A 648 -30.31 -1.77 29.25
C ASP A 648 -29.74 -0.53 29.93
N ALA A 649 -30.56 0.23 30.65
CA ALA A 649 -30.14 1.46 31.31
C ALA A 649 -29.13 1.22 32.46
N THR A 650 -28.16 2.12 32.61
CA THR A 650 -27.22 2.10 33.75
C THR A 650 -27.91 2.56 35.03
N GLY A 651 -27.34 2.19 36.18
CA GLY A 651 -27.59 2.89 37.44
C GLY A 651 -27.04 4.32 37.42
N GLY A 652 -27.18 5.03 38.54
CA GLY A 652 -26.62 6.37 38.70
C GLY A 652 -25.10 6.36 38.51
N ILE A 653 -24.61 7.19 37.59
CA ILE A 653 -23.20 7.37 37.27
C ILE A 653 -22.60 8.34 38.26
N SER A 654 -21.45 7.96 38.82
CA SER A 654 -20.61 8.80 39.67
C SER A 654 -19.20 8.91 39.07
N SER A 655 -18.58 10.08 39.22
CA SER A 655 -17.19 10.31 38.82
C SER A 655 -16.33 10.76 40.01
N SER A 656 -15.04 10.46 39.94
CA SER A 656 -14.03 10.98 40.87
C SER A 656 -12.67 11.05 40.20
N ILE A 657 -11.83 11.99 40.63
CA ILE A 657 -10.44 12.10 40.18
C ILE A 657 -9.52 11.59 41.29
N ALA A 658 -8.53 10.77 40.93
CA ALA A 658 -7.48 10.26 41.83
C ALA A 658 -6.07 10.60 41.30
N GLY A 659 -5.04 10.47 42.14
CA GLY A 659 -3.65 10.85 41.81
C GLY A 659 -3.34 12.30 42.19
N ASP A 660 -2.73 13.07 41.28
CA ASP A 660 -2.42 14.49 41.47
C ASP A 660 -3.68 15.37 41.38
N THR A 661 -4.64 15.13 42.27
CA THR A 661 -5.98 15.74 42.26
C THR A 661 -5.96 17.28 42.28
N ALA A 662 -4.92 17.90 42.84
CA ALA A 662 -4.76 19.35 42.84
C ALA A 662 -4.52 19.94 41.44
N ASN A 663 -4.05 19.14 40.47
CA ASN A 663 -3.68 19.59 39.13
C ASN A 663 -4.79 19.39 38.08
N PHE A 664 -5.93 18.81 38.49
CA PHE A 664 -7.10 18.60 37.63
C PHE A 664 -8.37 19.12 38.31
N THR A 665 -9.32 19.62 37.54
CA THR A 665 -10.64 20.03 38.03
C THR A 665 -11.73 19.40 37.17
N GLU A 666 -12.69 18.72 37.79
CA GLU A 666 -13.95 18.38 37.09
C GLU A 666 -14.79 19.65 36.99
N VAL A 667 -14.92 20.21 35.78
CA VAL A 667 -15.58 21.50 35.54
C VAL A 667 -17.04 21.34 35.12
N ALA A 668 -17.42 20.18 34.58
CA ALA A 668 -18.81 19.85 34.29
C ALA A 668 -19.04 18.33 34.30
N ASN A 669 -20.22 17.91 34.72
CA ASN A 669 -20.64 16.52 34.67
C ASN A 669 -22.14 16.44 34.41
N THR A 670 -22.48 15.89 33.24
CA THR A 670 -23.88 15.72 32.79
C THR A 670 -24.37 14.29 32.99
N CYS A 671 -23.54 13.41 33.55
CA CYS A 671 -23.82 11.99 33.68
C CYS A 671 -24.71 11.70 34.89
N THR A 672 -25.88 11.14 34.60
CA THR A 672 -26.83 10.63 35.59
C THR A 672 -27.00 9.13 35.35
N SER A 673 -28.13 8.66 34.85
CA SER A 673 -28.29 7.30 34.34
C SER A 673 -28.40 7.35 32.81
N LEU A 674 -27.79 6.41 32.10
CA LEU A 674 -27.82 6.36 30.65
C LEU A 674 -28.70 5.20 30.16
N ALA A 675 -29.68 5.50 29.32
CA ALA A 675 -30.36 4.48 28.53
C ALA A 675 -29.37 3.78 27.57
N SER A 676 -29.77 2.64 27.02
CA SER A 676 -28.98 1.90 26.02
C SER A 676 -28.54 2.80 24.86
N GLY A 677 -27.24 2.73 24.52
CA GLY A 677 -26.64 3.52 23.45
C GLY A 677 -26.49 5.01 23.75
N ALA A 678 -27.11 5.54 24.80
CA ALA A 678 -27.06 6.95 25.18
C ALA A 678 -25.68 7.32 25.74
N SER A 679 -25.37 8.61 25.68
CA SER A 679 -24.11 9.14 26.16
C SER A 679 -24.30 10.43 26.94
N CYS A 680 -23.37 10.70 27.84
CA CYS A 680 -23.23 11.94 28.59
C CYS A 680 -21.75 12.34 28.57
N ALA A 681 -21.45 13.51 29.14
CA ALA A 681 -20.12 14.09 29.14
C ALA A 681 -19.67 14.46 30.55
N ILE A 682 -18.41 14.14 30.85
CA ILE A 682 -17.64 14.65 31.99
C ILE A 682 -16.51 15.50 31.43
N THR A 683 -16.37 16.73 31.90
CA THR A 683 -15.36 17.68 31.42
C THR A 683 -14.34 17.94 32.51
N VAL A 684 -13.06 17.72 32.20
CA VAL A 684 -11.93 17.90 33.11
C VAL A 684 -10.96 18.93 32.55
N ARG A 685 -10.57 19.89 33.39
CA ARG A 685 -9.61 20.95 33.07
C ARG A 685 -8.28 20.71 33.80
N PRO A 686 -7.11 20.89 33.13
CA PRO A 686 -5.84 20.95 33.84
C PRO A 686 -5.64 22.32 34.50
N GLN A 687 -5.08 22.32 35.72
CA GLN A 687 -4.89 23.52 36.55
C GLN A 687 -3.54 23.55 37.29
N ALA A 688 -2.54 22.81 36.80
CA ALA A 688 -1.23 22.74 37.46
C ALA A 688 -0.54 24.12 37.57
N PRO A 689 0.12 24.42 38.71
CA PRO A 689 0.81 25.68 38.91
C PRO A 689 2.08 25.80 38.05
N VAL A 690 2.30 26.99 37.47
CA VAL A 690 3.46 27.26 36.60
C VAL A 690 4.68 27.60 37.45
N ILE A 691 5.40 26.56 37.88
CA ILE A 691 6.69 26.71 38.57
C ILE A 691 7.72 25.88 37.79
N GLY A 692 8.21 26.45 36.69
CA GLY A 692 9.13 25.75 35.78
C GLY A 692 8.47 24.56 35.06
N ARG A 693 9.30 23.61 34.60
CA ARG A 693 8.84 22.43 33.84
C ARG A 693 8.51 21.27 34.80
N MET A 694 7.24 20.88 34.92
CA MET A 694 6.76 19.80 35.82
C MET A 694 5.77 18.86 35.12
N ASN A 695 5.97 17.55 35.23
CA ASN A 695 4.98 16.55 34.81
C ASN A 695 4.03 16.21 35.96
N TYR A 696 2.74 16.01 35.66
CA TYR A 696 1.74 15.55 36.62
C TYR A 696 0.80 14.52 35.99
N SER A 697 0.19 13.66 36.82
CA SER A 697 -0.67 12.57 36.38
C SER A 697 -1.82 12.28 37.35
N GLY A 698 -2.95 11.84 36.82
CA GLY A 698 -4.12 11.46 37.59
C GLY A 698 -4.98 10.44 36.85
N THR A 699 -6.07 10.00 37.46
CA THR A 699 -7.06 9.13 36.82
C THR A 699 -8.48 9.63 37.04
N LEU A 700 -9.31 9.61 35.99
CA LEU A 700 -10.75 9.79 36.08
C LEU A 700 -11.41 8.43 36.27
N ASN A 701 -12.05 8.22 37.41
CA ASN A 701 -12.81 7.03 37.74
C ASN A 701 -14.30 7.31 37.52
N VAL A 702 -14.99 6.50 36.72
CA VAL A 702 -16.43 6.61 36.44
C VAL A 702 -17.09 5.29 36.77
N SER A 703 -18.15 5.30 37.58
CA SER A 703 -18.82 4.06 38.03
C SER A 703 -20.34 4.17 38.04
N ALA A 704 -21.02 3.07 37.72
CA ALA A 704 -22.46 2.90 37.89
C ALA A 704 -22.81 1.45 38.26
N SER A 705 -23.95 1.26 38.93
CA SER A 705 -24.49 -0.08 39.25
C SER A 705 -25.98 -0.15 38.90
N PRO A 706 -26.37 -0.87 37.84
CA PRO A 706 -25.55 -1.62 36.87
C PRO A 706 -24.76 -0.67 35.93
N GLY A 707 -23.61 -1.09 35.40
CA GLY A 707 -22.80 -0.25 34.49
C GLY A 707 -21.28 -0.40 34.64
N GLY A 708 -20.82 -0.93 35.77
CA GLY A 708 -19.41 -1.21 36.02
C GLY A 708 -18.61 0.03 36.43
N THR A 709 -17.29 -0.14 36.62
CA THR A 709 -16.34 0.93 36.95
C THR A 709 -15.25 1.01 35.89
N HIS A 710 -14.99 2.21 35.37
CA HIS A 710 -13.99 2.49 34.35
C HIS A 710 -13.01 3.55 34.85
N VAL A 711 -11.74 3.36 34.53
CA VAL A 711 -10.65 4.25 34.93
C VAL A 711 -9.97 4.78 33.67
N ARG A 712 -9.75 6.09 33.60
CA ARG A 712 -9.04 6.75 32.50
C ARG A 712 -7.83 7.52 33.01
N PRO A 713 -6.61 7.19 32.56
CA PRO A 713 -5.42 7.94 32.93
C PRO A 713 -5.44 9.32 32.27
N MET A 714 -4.89 10.29 32.99
CA MET A 714 -4.70 11.67 32.57
C MET A 714 -3.27 12.08 32.90
N SER A 715 -2.64 12.86 32.02
CA SER A 715 -1.32 13.43 32.28
C SER A 715 -1.16 14.75 31.56
N GLY A 716 -0.27 15.57 32.09
CA GLY A 716 0.04 16.88 31.54
C GLY A 716 1.41 17.37 31.96
N LEU A 717 1.90 18.33 31.20
CA LEU A 717 3.10 19.09 31.47
C LEU A 717 2.71 20.53 31.84
N SER A 718 3.21 21.01 32.97
CA SER A 718 3.28 22.44 33.24
C SER A 718 4.61 22.98 32.72
N SER A 719 4.57 24.05 31.91
CA SER A 719 5.75 24.67 31.30
C SER A 719 5.52 26.17 31.09
N SER A 720 6.53 26.89 30.64
CA SER A 720 6.46 28.31 30.27
C SER A 720 6.89 28.56 28.81
N ASP A 721 6.57 27.65 27.86
CA ASP A 721 7.13 27.60 26.49
C ASP A 721 6.14 27.01 25.44
N THR A 722 5.81 27.71 24.33
CA THR A 722 4.50 27.60 23.60
C THR A 722 4.46 27.39 22.04
N ARG A 723 5.20 26.52 21.30
CA ARG A 723 4.78 26.12 19.89
C ARG A 723 5.49 24.88 19.24
N ALA A 724 4.79 24.23 18.27
CA ALA A 724 4.93 22.83 17.80
C ALA A 724 5.99 22.50 16.72
N GLU A 725 6.58 21.29 16.81
CA GLU A 725 7.65 20.73 15.97
C GLU A 725 7.14 19.84 14.79
N CYS A 726 7.94 19.68 13.72
CA CYS A 726 7.60 18.87 12.53
C CYS A 726 7.46 17.36 12.80
N GLY A 727 6.49 16.72 12.15
CA GLY A 727 6.34 15.25 12.04
C GLY A 727 6.39 14.75 10.59
N ASP A 728 6.43 13.42 10.42
CA ASP A 728 6.45 12.69 9.13
C ASP A 728 5.00 12.44 8.63
N PRO A 729 4.61 12.85 7.40
CA PRO A 729 5.43 13.39 6.32
C PRO A 729 5.78 14.88 6.43
N LEU A 730 6.96 15.22 5.90
CA LEU A 730 7.43 16.61 5.80
C LEU A 730 6.50 17.46 4.93
N VAL A 731 5.83 18.42 5.55
CA VAL A 731 4.93 19.37 4.88
C VAL A 731 5.69 20.66 4.55
N ILE A 732 5.57 21.17 3.33
CA ILE A 732 6.20 22.44 2.94
C ILE A 732 5.74 23.56 3.91
N GLY A 733 6.70 24.32 4.46
CA GLY A 733 6.45 25.36 5.46
C GLY A 733 6.63 24.92 6.91
N CYS A 734 6.81 23.62 7.17
CA CYS A 734 7.07 23.11 8.51
C CYS A 734 8.47 23.53 9.01
N ARG A 735 8.59 23.85 10.31
CA ARG A 735 9.84 24.28 10.94
C ARG A 735 10.53 23.13 11.66
N MET A 736 11.70 22.76 11.16
CA MET A 736 12.49 21.66 11.71
C MET A 736 12.95 21.99 13.14
N PRO A 737 13.30 20.98 13.96
CA PRO A 737 13.83 21.20 15.31
C PRO A 737 15.06 22.14 15.37
N GLY A 738 15.87 22.19 14.30
CA GLY A 738 17.01 23.13 14.17
C GLY A 738 16.59 24.59 13.93
N GLY A 739 15.36 24.80 13.46
CA GLY A 739 14.74 26.09 13.24
C GLY A 739 14.66 26.53 11.78
N GLU A 740 15.22 25.78 10.84
CA GLU A 740 15.06 25.89 9.38
C GLU A 740 13.64 25.53 8.91
N VAL A 741 13.23 26.04 7.74
CA VAL A 741 11.91 25.77 7.16
C VAL A 741 12.04 24.88 5.93
N TYR A 742 11.26 23.80 5.87
CA TYR A 742 11.24 22.92 4.70
C TYR A 742 10.54 23.57 3.51
N ALA A 743 11.19 23.58 2.35
CA ALA A 743 10.75 24.27 1.13
C ALA A 743 10.39 23.31 -0.04
N GLY A 744 10.38 22.00 0.20
CA GLY A 744 10.12 20.97 -0.81
C GLY A 744 11.40 20.54 -1.54
N LEU A 745 11.25 19.87 -2.68
CA LEU A 745 12.38 19.29 -3.42
C LEU A 745 13.08 20.30 -4.36
N THR A 746 14.38 20.13 -4.58
CA THR A 746 15.19 20.95 -5.48
C THR A 746 14.94 20.61 -6.95
N PRO A 747 14.98 21.59 -7.88
CA PRO A 747 14.80 21.34 -9.32
C PRO A 747 15.93 20.53 -9.98
N ASP A 748 17.08 20.40 -9.34
CA ASP A 748 18.32 19.84 -9.89
C ASP A 748 18.63 18.41 -9.45
N GLY A 749 17.62 17.67 -8.97
CA GLY A 749 17.83 16.30 -8.52
C GLY A 749 16.82 15.79 -7.48
N ASN A 750 15.72 16.51 -7.24
CA ASN A 750 14.66 16.10 -6.32
C ASN A 750 15.14 15.86 -4.86
N VAL A 751 16.13 16.63 -4.40
CA VAL A 751 16.65 16.53 -3.02
C VAL A 751 15.85 17.49 -2.10
N PRO A 752 15.58 17.16 -0.83
CA PRO A 752 15.00 18.12 0.11
C PRO A 752 15.74 19.46 0.14
N MET A 753 15.00 20.56 0.11
CA MET A 753 15.50 21.93 0.19
C MET A 753 14.93 22.59 1.44
N TYR A 754 15.80 23.27 2.19
CA TYR A 754 15.42 24.03 3.37
C TYR A 754 15.85 25.48 3.22
N VAL A 755 15.15 26.40 3.87
CA VAL A 755 15.47 27.83 3.83
C VAL A 755 15.54 28.43 5.22
N SER A 756 16.29 29.53 5.30
CA SER A 756 16.33 30.39 6.47
C SER A 756 14.93 30.97 6.75
N PRO A 757 14.45 30.99 8.01
CA PRO A 757 13.13 31.52 8.35
C PRO A 757 12.99 33.02 8.06
N CYS A 758 14.12 33.74 8.05
CA CYS A 758 14.19 35.18 7.85
C CYS A 758 15.16 35.56 6.72
N ASP A 759 14.93 36.72 6.12
CA ASP A 759 15.84 37.31 5.13
C ASP A 759 17.13 37.81 5.80
N ALA A 760 18.14 38.06 4.97
CA ALA A 760 19.39 38.66 5.44
C ALA A 760 19.14 39.92 6.28
N GLY A 761 19.89 40.08 7.37
CA GLY A 761 19.75 41.19 8.32
C GLY A 761 18.67 41.00 9.38
N GLN A 762 17.83 39.97 9.26
CA GLN A 762 16.83 39.62 10.27
C GLN A 762 17.22 38.34 11.00
N SER A 763 16.81 38.26 12.26
CA SER A 763 16.96 37.08 13.10
C SER A 763 15.66 36.85 13.85
N GLY A 764 15.27 35.60 14.03
CA GLY A 764 14.02 35.29 14.70
C GLY A 764 13.89 33.81 15.02
N ALA A 765 13.18 33.54 16.11
CA ALA A 765 12.60 32.24 16.41
C ALA A 765 11.09 32.31 16.12
N ASP A 766 10.47 31.15 15.84
CA ASP A 766 9.01 30.98 15.81
C ASP A 766 8.26 31.85 14.78
N TYR A 767 8.75 31.83 13.54
CA TYR A 767 8.13 32.50 12.38
C TYR A 767 8.02 34.03 12.47
N VAL A 768 8.58 34.64 13.51
CA VAL A 768 8.63 36.10 13.67
C VAL A 768 10.05 36.58 13.39
N CYS A 769 10.23 37.27 12.26
CA CYS A 769 11.50 37.90 11.94
C CYS A 769 11.62 39.25 12.62
N ALA A 770 12.60 39.38 13.52
CA ALA A 770 12.96 40.64 14.15
C ALA A 770 14.20 41.25 13.49
N GLY A 771 14.34 42.57 13.62
CA GLY A 771 15.43 43.32 13.00
C GLY A 771 15.08 43.87 11.61
N THR A 772 16.02 44.63 11.06
CA THR A 772 15.86 45.31 9.78
C THR A 772 16.32 44.40 8.65
N ARG A 773 15.42 44.16 7.70
CA ARG A 773 15.75 43.45 6.46
C ARG A 773 16.87 44.17 5.72
N SER A 774 17.92 43.45 5.35
CA SER A 774 19.09 43.97 4.63
C SER A 774 19.01 43.66 3.15
N THR A 775 19.22 44.68 2.32
CA THR A 775 19.48 44.50 0.90
C THR A 775 20.99 44.42 0.65
N LEU A 776 21.42 43.47 -0.18
CA LEU A 776 22.83 43.26 -0.49
C LEU A 776 23.06 43.38 -2.00
N ALA A 777 24.25 43.86 -2.37
CA ALA A 777 24.74 43.82 -3.74
C ALA A 777 25.08 42.37 -4.10
N TRP A 778 24.91 42.02 -5.38
CA TRP A 778 25.32 40.71 -5.86
C TRP A 778 26.84 40.60 -5.96
N GLY A 779 27.48 41.61 -6.53
CA GLY A 779 28.90 41.61 -6.86
C GLY A 779 29.43 42.95 -7.41
N PRO A 780 30.71 43.02 -7.80
CA PRO A 780 31.33 44.24 -8.30
C PRO A 780 30.79 44.68 -9.67
N ALA A 781 30.82 45.99 -9.92
CA ALA A 781 30.38 46.59 -11.19
C ALA A 781 31.28 46.18 -12.36
N GLY A 782 30.68 45.82 -13.50
CA GLY A 782 31.39 45.66 -14.77
C GLY A 782 32.37 44.48 -14.86
N VAL A 783 32.45 43.63 -13.84
CA VAL A 783 33.28 42.42 -13.86
C VAL A 783 32.49 41.31 -14.55
N ASP A 784 33.06 40.68 -15.57
CA ASP A 784 32.51 39.46 -16.16
C ASP A 784 33.17 38.23 -15.51
N ILE A 785 32.37 37.31 -15.00
CA ILE A 785 32.85 36.05 -14.39
C ILE A 785 32.34 34.82 -15.14
N GLY A 786 31.77 35.01 -16.32
CA GLY A 786 31.09 33.98 -17.09
C GLY A 786 29.66 33.72 -16.63
N THR A 787 29.08 32.65 -17.19
CA THR A 787 27.72 32.22 -16.89
C THR A 787 27.74 31.19 -15.77
N LEU A 788 26.94 31.41 -14.73
CA LEU A 788 26.69 30.42 -13.68
C LEU A 788 25.33 29.73 -13.90
N GLY A 789 25.23 28.46 -13.51
CA GLY A 789 24.10 27.59 -13.81
C GLY A 789 22.77 28.11 -13.26
N GLN A 790 21.66 27.71 -13.87
CA GLN A 790 20.32 28.17 -13.45
C GLN A 790 19.62 27.24 -12.44
N TYR A 791 20.16 26.05 -12.21
CA TYR A 791 19.52 24.98 -11.44
C TYR A 791 20.19 24.68 -10.08
N THR A 792 21.51 24.87 -9.98
CA THR A 792 22.35 24.38 -8.87
C THR A 792 22.98 25.52 -8.05
N GLY A 793 22.22 26.15 -7.15
CA GLY A 793 22.69 27.31 -6.38
C GLY A 793 23.86 27.02 -5.44
N LYS A 794 23.90 25.80 -4.89
CA LYS A 794 25.01 25.33 -4.04
C LYS A 794 26.34 25.34 -4.80
N ALA A 795 26.35 24.85 -6.05
CA ALA A 795 27.54 24.83 -6.90
C ALA A 795 27.98 26.24 -7.32
N ASN A 796 27.02 27.10 -7.67
CA ASN A 796 27.30 28.50 -8.02
C ASN A 796 27.91 29.26 -6.83
N THR A 797 27.30 29.12 -5.66
CA THR A 797 27.74 29.80 -4.43
C THR A 797 29.13 29.31 -4.01
N ALA A 798 29.40 28.00 -4.07
CA ALA A 798 30.73 27.46 -3.82
C ALA A 798 31.77 27.99 -4.82
N THR A 799 31.41 28.10 -6.10
CA THR A 799 32.29 28.69 -7.14
C THR A 799 32.63 30.13 -6.80
N LEU A 800 31.66 30.93 -6.35
CA LEU A 800 31.87 32.33 -5.96
C LEU A 800 32.68 32.47 -4.66
N ALA A 801 32.42 31.62 -3.67
CA ALA A 801 33.11 31.61 -2.39
C ALA A 801 34.58 31.14 -2.51
N ALA A 802 34.90 30.31 -3.49
CA ALA A 802 36.25 29.81 -3.74
C ALA A 802 37.16 30.83 -4.47
N ARG A 803 36.63 31.98 -4.90
CA ARG A 803 37.42 32.98 -5.63
C ARG A 803 38.34 33.77 -4.70
N ALA A 804 39.48 34.22 -5.22
CA ALA A 804 40.37 35.12 -4.49
C ALA A 804 39.70 36.46 -4.10
N ASP A 805 38.72 36.91 -4.89
CA ASP A 805 37.93 38.11 -4.67
C ASP A 805 36.55 37.83 -4.06
N ALA A 806 36.34 36.68 -3.38
CA ALA A 806 35.05 36.24 -2.83
C ALA A 806 34.31 37.33 -2.01
N ALA A 807 35.04 38.15 -1.25
CA ALA A 807 34.48 39.26 -0.47
C ALA A 807 33.71 40.29 -1.31
N SER A 808 33.97 40.35 -2.62
CA SER A 808 33.28 41.25 -3.55
C SER A 808 31.89 40.74 -3.96
N TYR A 809 31.61 39.43 -3.83
CA TYR A 809 30.32 38.80 -4.19
C TYR A 809 29.42 38.70 -2.96
N VAL A 810 29.04 39.86 -2.43
CA VAL A 810 28.46 40.04 -1.09
C VAL A 810 27.26 39.14 -0.84
N ALA A 811 26.34 39.00 -1.81
CA ALA A 811 25.17 38.13 -1.68
C ALA A 811 25.52 36.65 -1.48
N ALA A 812 26.41 36.11 -2.31
CA ALA A 812 26.83 34.71 -2.24
C ALA A 812 27.68 34.44 -1.00
N SER A 813 28.60 35.36 -0.69
CA SER A 813 29.45 35.30 0.50
C SER A 813 28.67 35.43 1.79
N TYR A 814 27.56 36.18 1.81
CA TYR A 814 26.65 36.22 2.97
C TYR A 814 26.09 34.84 3.26
N CYS A 815 25.50 34.17 2.27
CA CYS A 815 24.94 32.84 2.48
C CYS A 815 26.02 31.79 2.78
N ALA A 816 27.15 31.81 2.07
CA ALA A 816 28.23 30.84 2.25
C ALA A 816 28.89 30.89 3.64
N ASN A 817 28.85 32.04 4.32
CA ASN A 817 29.42 32.22 5.66
C ASN A 817 28.34 32.25 6.76
N LEU A 818 27.07 32.03 6.42
CA LEU A 818 25.98 32.04 7.38
C LEU A 818 26.11 30.81 8.28
N VAL A 819 26.23 31.03 9.59
CA VAL A 819 26.11 29.98 10.61
C VAL A 819 24.82 30.26 11.37
N ALA A 820 23.78 29.50 11.07
CA ALA A 820 22.45 29.69 11.63
C ALA A 820 21.75 28.35 11.81
N HIS A 821 20.92 28.24 12.85
CA HIS A 821 20.10 27.04 13.11
C HIS A 821 20.92 25.75 13.34
N GLY A 822 22.20 25.89 13.73
CA GLY A 822 23.13 24.76 13.89
C GLY A 822 23.80 24.29 12.60
N TYR A 823 23.65 25.03 11.50
CA TYR A 823 24.20 24.68 10.19
C TYR A 823 25.04 25.80 9.59
N ASP A 824 26.04 25.41 8.80
CA ASP A 824 27.04 26.26 8.14
C ASP A 824 27.14 26.00 6.61
N ASP A 825 26.20 25.22 6.05
CA ASP A 825 26.18 24.78 4.66
C ASP A 825 25.20 25.57 3.77
N TRP A 826 24.87 26.79 4.20
CA TRP A 826 23.94 27.69 3.53
C TRP A 826 24.50 28.21 2.19
N TYR A 827 23.62 28.43 1.21
CA TYR A 827 23.97 28.94 -0.11
C TYR A 827 22.93 29.89 -0.69
N LEU A 828 23.34 30.69 -1.68
CA LEU A 828 22.45 31.56 -2.43
C LEU A 828 21.73 30.74 -3.52
N PRO A 829 20.39 30.63 -3.53
CA PRO A 829 19.66 29.80 -4.48
C PRO A 829 19.93 30.20 -5.94
N ALA A 830 19.95 29.24 -6.86
CA ALA A 830 19.95 29.51 -8.31
C ALA A 830 18.56 29.97 -8.77
N ARG A 831 18.47 30.48 -10.01
CA ARG A 831 17.23 31.04 -10.57
C ARG A 831 16.02 30.11 -10.40
N TYR A 832 16.15 28.82 -10.73
CA TYR A 832 15.04 27.88 -10.65
C TYR A 832 14.74 27.39 -9.22
N GLU A 833 15.74 27.35 -8.33
CA GLU A 833 15.48 27.12 -6.89
C GLU A 833 14.70 28.29 -6.30
N LEU A 834 15.06 29.53 -6.64
CA LEU A 834 14.37 30.74 -6.20
C LEU A 834 12.94 30.81 -6.76
N ALA A 835 12.72 30.38 -8.00
CA ALA A 835 11.38 30.25 -8.58
C ALA A 835 10.53 29.19 -7.85
N ALA A 836 11.15 28.07 -7.45
CA ALA A 836 10.47 27.05 -6.65
C ALA A 836 10.08 27.55 -5.25
N LEU A 837 10.87 28.45 -4.65
CA LEU A 837 10.51 29.13 -3.40
C LEU A 837 9.33 30.08 -3.60
N GLN A 838 9.29 30.81 -4.72
CA GLN A 838 8.22 31.77 -5.00
C GLN A 838 6.85 31.09 -5.10
N THR A 839 6.75 29.95 -5.78
CA THR A 839 5.47 29.23 -5.93
C THR A 839 4.93 28.69 -4.58
N LYS A 840 5.81 28.58 -3.57
CA LYS A 840 5.51 28.04 -2.23
C LYS A 840 5.59 29.10 -1.13
N MET A 841 5.75 30.37 -1.48
CA MET A 841 6.11 31.44 -0.54
C MET A 841 5.11 31.63 0.61
N TYR A 842 3.83 31.33 0.38
CA TYR A 842 2.76 31.46 1.38
C TYR A 842 2.81 30.35 2.44
N LEU A 843 3.38 29.20 2.12
CA LEU A 843 3.59 28.09 3.05
C LEU A 843 4.86 28.30 3.89
N ILE A 844 5.91 28.81 3.25
CA ILE A 844 7.21 29.06 3.89
C ILE A 844 7.17 30.31 4.77
N GLY A 845 6.48 31.36 4.32
CA GLY A 845 6.29 32.61 5.06
C GLY A 845 7.48 33.58 5.00
N ASN A 846 7.28 34.78 5.56
CA ASN A 846 8.29 35.83 5.76
C ASN A 846 9.01 36.38 4.53
N PHE A 847 8.52 36.12 3.31
CA PHE A 847 9.00 36.80 2.12
C PHE A 847 8.43 38.21 1.99
N ASP A 848 9.22 39.11 1.42
CA ASP A 848 8.74 40.39 0.88
C ASP A 848 7.85 40.16 -0.34
N THR A 849 6.56 40.47 -0.23
CA THR A 849 5.61 40.46 -1.34
C THR A 849 5.40 41.85 -1.95
N GLY A 850 6.29 42.80 -1.61
CA GLY A 850 6.38 44.10 -2.26
C GLY A 850 7.01 44.00 -3.66
N SER A 851 7.39 45.16 -4.21
CA SER A 851 8.03 45.24 -5.54
C SER A 851 9.54 44.93 -5.53
N THR A 852 10.11 44.72 -4.35
CA THR A 852 11.55 44.45 -4.21
C THR A 852 11.85 43.00 -4.59
N ARG A 853 13.00 42.79 -5.24
CA ARG A 853 13.39 41.49 -5.82
C ARG A 853 14.40 40.77 -4.93
N TYR A 854 14.60 39.48 -5.21
CA TYR A 854 15.54 38.60 -4.53
C TYR A 854 16.65 38.20 -5.48
N TRP A 855 17.91 38.31 -5.04
CA TRP A 855 19.02 37.83 -5.85
C TRP A 855 19.00 36.30 -5.95
N SER A 856 19.35 35.78 -7.12
CA SER A 856 19.78 34.40 -7.29
C SER A 856 21.30 34.35 -7.54
N SER A 857 21.90 33.19 -7.35
CA SER A 857 23.31 32.91 -7.68
C SER A 857 23.59 32.81 -9.18
N SER A 858 22.56 32.77 -10.03
CA SER A 858 22.72 32.64 -11.48
C SER A 858 23.08 33.97 -12.12
N THR A 859 23.92 33.92 -13.15
CA THR A 859 24.39 35.13 -13.84
C THR A 859 24.68 34.86 -15.30
N SER A 860 24.55 35.90 -16.13
CA SER A 860 25.03 35.94 -17.51
C SER A 860 25.86 37.22 -17.73
N SER A 861 27.15 37.05 -17.98
CA SER A 861 28.12 38.13 -18.22
C SER A 861 28.24 39.11 -17.05
N THR A 862 27.94 40.40 -17.24
CA THR A 862 28.07 41.47 -16.21
C THR A 862 26.79 41.69 -15.38
N TYR A 863 25.71 40.97 -15.70
CA TYR A 863 24.42 41.07 -15.02
C TYR A 863 24.11 39.77 -14.27
N SER A 864 23.43 39.89 -13.14
CA SER A 864 22.97 38.74 -12.37
C SER A 864 21.46 38.66 -12.37
N THR A 865 20.92 37.47 -12.15
CA THR A 865 19.47 37.26 -12.19
C THR A 865 18.84 37.43 -10.82
N ASN A 866 17.66 38.02 -10.79
CA ASN A 866 16.84 38.19 -9.61
C ASN A 866 15.37 37.89 -9.92
N LEU A 867 14.59 37.65 -8.88
CA LEU A 867 13.18 37.27 -8.99
C LEU A 867 12.33 38.07 -8.03
N GLN A 868 11.16 38.51 -8.49
CA GLN A 868 10.19 39.23 -7.66
C GLN A 868 9.14 38.24 -7.13
N PHE A 869 8.92 38.21 -5.81
CA PHE A 869 8.10 37.17 -5.20
C PHE A 869 6.59 37.41 -5.38
N ASN A 870 6.16 38.66 -5.58
CA ASN A 870 4.75 38.99 -5.73
C ASN A 870 4.11 38.50 -7.05
N ASN A 871 4.88 38.35 -8.13
CA ASN A 871 4.39 37.94 -9.44
C ASN A 871 5.26 36.88 -10.14
N GLY A 872 6.42 36.53 -9.59
CA GLY A 872 7.31 35.49 -10.12
C GLY A 872 8.19 35.95 -11.28
N ASP A 873 8.17 37.24 -11.63
CA ASP A 873 8.94 37.75 -12.76
C ASP A 873 10.45 37.67 -12.49
N GLY A 874 11.17 37.11 -13.45
CA GLY A 874 12.64 37.05 -13.45
C GLY A 874 13.25 38.21 -14.23
N TYR A 875 14.23 38.88 -13.64
CA TYR A 875 14.94 40.01 -14.25
C TYR A 875 16.46 39.78 -14.24
N SER A 876 17.15 40.49 -15.11
CA SER A 876 18.61 40.66 -15.03
C SER A 876 18.89 42.09 -14.58
N SER A 877 19.74 42.27 -13.58
CA SER A 877 20.05 43.60 -13.05
C SER A 877 21.54 43.79 -12.80
N PRO A 878 22.05 45.03 -12.86
CA PRO A 878 23.42 45.36 -12.49
C PRO A 878 23.76 44.81 -11.09
N ARG A 879 24.94 44.22 -10.96
CA ARG A 879 25.37 43.52 -9.73
C ARG A 879 25.53 44.42 -8.51
N THR A 880 25.64 45.74 -8.73
CA THR A 880 25.71 46.74 -7.67
C THR A 880 24.36 47.13 -7.09
N GLU A 881 23.25 46.72 -7.71
CA GLU A 881 21.93 46.98 -7.14
C GLU A 881 21.70 46.15 -5.87
N LEU A 882 21.01 46.77 -4.91
CA LEU A 882 20.70 46.15 -3.62
C LEU A 882 19.36 45.42 -3.71
N LYS A 883 19.34 44.12 -3.39
CA LYS A 883 18.14 43.26 -3.39
C LYS A 883 18.10 42.37 -2.15
N TRP A 884 16.96 41.75 -1.88
CA TRP A 884 16.80 40.83 -0.76
C TRP A 884 17.52 39.51 -0.97
N ILE A 885 17.94 38.88 0.13
CA ILE A 885 18.64 37.61 0.14
C ILE A 885 17.91 36.64 1.07
N ARG A 886 17.58 35.46 0.54
CA ARG A 886 17.14 34.31 1.30
C ARG A 886 18.10 33.17 1.04
N CYS A 887 18.73 32.64 2.09
CA CYS A 887 19.67 31.53 1.95
C CYS A 887 18.92 30.19 2.03
N ALA A 888 19.35 29.23 1.21
CA ALA A 888 18.85 27.86 1.20
C ALA A 888 19.95 26.87 1.59
N ARG A 889 19.55 25.64 1.89
CA ARG A 889 20.42 24.49 2.13
C ARG A 889 19.74 23.20 1.63
N LYS A 890 20.51 22.13 1.50
CA LYS A 890 20.03 20.80 1.06
C LYS A 890 20.36 19.76 2.11
#